data_AF-A0A8J8EHL5-F1
#
_entry.id   AF-A0A8J8EHL5-F1
#
_cell.length_a   1.000
_cell.length_b   1.000
_cell.length_c   1.000
_cell.angle_alpha   90.00
_cell.angle_beta   90.00
_cell.angle_gamma   90.00
#
_symmetry.space_group_name_H-M   'P 1'
#
loop_
_entity.id
_entity.type
_entity.pdbx_description
1 polymer ?
#
loop_
_entity_poly.entity_id
_entity_poly.type
_entity_poly.pdbx_seq_one_letter_code
_entity_poly.pdbx_strand_id
1 'polypeptide(L)'
;MESAISTFNVEESPWGLKQGIAHEKFLEVFEPLPEIKEILLTSESLDEARERLSKFAEELLWKYKNGEISVDSIDRWLAIESINVFLNIISEYGEKAAGFSTLEYLWKAAKGDKHVLSIITEGFVEEFRHLFRAMAAVSGYSKGWLGPKLEAAGIKFVDFSKIKGRKAALARSEYLDKEWNYIRGYLQRYPSGLDKEIIEKRKKQREQLMEYFGITEDEWFDYKWQFSHVLKREKGLETLRELNELGIVKVPEDDLKQVELAVKYHIPWGITPYYLHLWDFQEPYLHDRQVRRQVMPPDWYMKNMIIHREDREYYFDFMGEHDTSPIDLVTRRYVTIAILKAYDTCPQICVYCQRNWEVLEPFMAGSFPGWDKIEEALNWFAEHDSMMDVLITGGDPLALSDKIIDKIMARFAEMDHVVNIRWGSRIFVTVPMRITDSLAEILGSYIEPGKRNVSISTHVESAYEVTPEMGEAAYKVRRQGIYIYNQLVYQRNVSRRFENVALRIALKKVGIDPYYTFYPKGKIEQKDYLVPIARVVQERKEEARLLPGQFRPDEPVFNVPRMGKNHLRAWQDRELVGIRPDGSRIYLMHPWEKGISETKLYTYPDVPIKEYLEYLESIGEDPNDYWTIWYYY
;
A
#
# COMPACT_ATOMS: atom_id res chain seq x y z
N MET A 1 16.17 15.84 -12.50
CA MET A 1 15.12 15.09 -11.78
C MET A 1 14.46 14.16 -12.77
N GLU A 2 14.18 12.92 -12.36
CA GLU A 2 13.22 12.07 -13.07
C GLU A 2 11.84 12.30 -12.46
N SER A 3 10.79 12.29 -13.28
CA SER A 3 9.49 12.78 -12.82
C SER A 3 8.35 11.93 -13.35
N ALA A 4 7.43 11.52 -12.45
CA ALA A 4 6.12 11.04 -12.84
C ALA A 4 5.13 12.19 -13.17
N ILE A 5 5.55 13.45 -13.03
CA ILE A 5 4.71 14.62 -13.28
C ILE A 5 4.49 14.81 -14.79
N SER A 6 5.41 14.31 -15.64
CA SER A 6 5.28 14.39 -17.10
C SER A 6 4.11 13.55 -17.66
N THR A 7 3.48 12.70 -16.85
CA THR A 7 2.40 11.82 -17.30
C THR A 7 1.04 12.54 -17.36
N PHE A 8 0.86 13.67 -16.65
CA PHE A 8 -0.40 14.42 -16.61
C PHE A 8 -0.18 15.93 -16.60
N ASN A 9 -0.95 16.65 -17.42
CA ASN A 9 -1.06 18.11 -17.38
C ASN A 9 -1.39 18.55 -15.93
N VAL A 10 -0.70 19.57 -15.40
CA VAL A 10 -0.84 20.03 -14.01
C VAL A 10 -2.26 20.50 -13.68
N GLU A 11 -2.95 21.05 -14.68
CA GLU A 11 -4.32 21.55 -14.56
C GLU A 11 -5.37 20.46 -14.77
N GLU A 12 -4.97 19.26 -15.21
CA GLU A 12 -5.85 18.10 -15.30
C GLU A 12 -5.70 17.24 -14.06
N SER A 13 -6.83 16.74 -13.56
CA SER A 13 -6.85 15.80 -12.44
C SER A 13 -7.29 14.43 -12.93
N PRO A 14 -6.49 13.37 -12.72
CA PRO A 14 -6.95 12.00 -12.94
C PRO A 14 -7.92 11.53 -11.82
N TRP A 15 -8.15 12.38 -10.82
CA TRP A 15 -8.96 12.12 -9.64
C TRP A 15 -10.39 12.64 -9.82
N GLY A 16 -11.34 12.11 -9.06
CA GLY A 16 -12.77 12.44 -9.19
C GLY A 16 -13.19 13.80 -8.63
N LEU A 17 -12.26 14.67 -8.24
CA LEU A 17 -12.58 15.95 -7.59
C LEU A 17 -13.13 16.97 -8.59
N LYS A 18 -14.19 17.66 -8.18
CA LYS A 18 -14.80 18.72 -9.00
C LYS A 18 -13.89 19.95 -9.03
N GLN A 19 -13.61 20.43 -10.24
CA GLN A 19 -12.91 21.70 -10.49
C GLN A 19 -13.87 22.89 -10.35
N GLY A 20 -13.32 24.03 -9.91
CA GLY A 20 -14.04 25.28 -9.77
C GLY A 20 -14.36 25.61 -8.31
N ILE A 21 -13.78 26.70 -7.81
CA ILE A 21 -14.00 27.23 -6.47
C ILE A 21 -14.43 28.70 -6.56
N ALA A 22 -15.47 29.05 -5.79
CA ALA A 22 -15.90 30.45 -5.66
C ALA A 22 -14.81 31.27 -4.95
N HIS A 23 -14.55 32.49 -5.42
CA HIS A 23 -13.49 33.32 -4.87
C HIS A 23 -13.67 33.59 -3.38
N GLU A 24 -14.90 33.87 -2.94
CA GLU A 24 -15.23 34.12 -1.54
C GLU A 24 -14.88 32.91 -0.67
N LYS A 25 -15.25 31.71 -1.13
CA LYS A 25 -14.93 30.44 -0.47
C LYS A 25 -13.43 30.20 -0.40
N PHE A 26 -12.70 30.51 -1.47
CA PHE A 26 -11.24 30.39 -1.49
C PHE A 26 -10.59 31.29 -0.44
N LEU A 27 -11.08 32.53 -0.27
CA LEU A 27 -10.51 33.48 0.68
C LEU A 27 -10.65 33.04 2.16
N GLU A 28 -11.53 32.09 2.47
CA GLU A 28 -11.68 31.51 3.81
C GLU A 28 -10.45 30.70 4.25
N VAL A 29 -9.61 30.20 3.32
CA VAL A 29 -8.40 29.43 3.71
C VAL A 29 -7.47 30.24 4.60
N PHE A 30 -7.48 31.57 4.46
CA PHE A 30 -6.60 32.48 5.18
C PHE A 30 -7.14 32.92 6.55
N GLU A 31 -8.34 32.52 6.97
CA GLU A 31 -8.88 32.86 8.29
C GLU A 31 -7.91 32.61 9.47
N PRO A 32 -7.13 31.51 9.50
CA PRO A 32 -6.15 31.27 10.56
C PRO A 32 -4.95 32.22 10.55
N LEU A 33 -4.59 32.74 9.37
CA LEU A 33 -3.42 33.62 9.14
C LEU A 33 -3.78 34.72 8.10
N PRO A 34 -4.55 35.74 8.50
CA PRO A 34 -5.00 36.81 7.59
C PRO A 34 -3.85 37.60 6.93
N GLU A 35 -2.68 37.63 7.57
CA GLU A 35 -1.46 38.29 7.06
C GLU A 35 -1.01 37.69 5.72
N ILE A 36 -1.18 36.37 5.52
CA ILE A 36 -0.87 35.71 4.25
C ILE A 36 -1.75 36.27 3.13
N LYS A 37 -3.05 36.45 3.40
CA LYS A 37 -4.01 37.04 2.44
C LYS A 37 -3.60 38.47 2.08
N GLU A 38 -3.26 39.28 3.08
CA GLU A 38 -2.83 40.66 2.87
C GLU A 38 -1.58 40.73 2.00
N ILE A 39 -0.57 39.91 2.29
CA ILE A 39 0.67 39.82 1.48
C ILE A 39 0.33 39.47 0.03
N LEU A 40 -0.42 38.38 -0.20
CA LEU A 40 -0.77 37.94 -1.55
C LEU A 40 -1.55 39.00 -2.35
N LEU A 41 -2.51 39.68 -1.72
CA LEU A 41 -3.33 40.70 -2.37
C LEU A 41 -2.54 41.98 -2.71
N THR A 42 -1.60 42.35 -1.85
CA THR A 42 -0.85 43.61 -1.98
C THR A 42 0.47 43.48 -2.73
N SER A 43 1.00 42.28 -2.94
CA SER A 43 2.20 42.06 -3.76
C SER A 43 1.93 42.29 -5.24
N GLU A 44 2.82 43.02 -5.91
CA GLU A 44 2.69 43.37 -7.33
C GLU A 44 3.19 42.24 -8.24
N SER A 45 4.14 41.43 -7.78
CA SER A 45 4.69 40.28 -8.51
C SER A 45 4.71 38.99 -7.68
N LEU A 46 4.92 37.86 -8.36
CA LEU A 46 5.08 36.55 -7.71
C LEU A 46 6.33 36.51 -6.81
N ASP A 47 7.43 37.12 -7.25
CA ASP A 47 8.68 37.15 -6.49
C ASP A 47 8.57 38.02 -5.23
N GLU A 48 7.87 39.16 -5.34
CA GLU A 48 7.58 39.99 -4.17
C GLU A 48 6.68 39.25 -3.16
N ALA A 49 5.67 38.52 -3.65
CA ALA A 49 4.83 37.68 -2.81
C ALA A 49 5.67 36.61 -2.11
N ARG A 50 6.59 35.96 -2.83
CA ARG A 50 7.49 34.92 -2.27
C ARG A 50 8.38 35.47 -1.16
N GLU A 51 9.05 36.61 -1.40
CA GLU A 51 9.94 37.23 -0.42
C GLU A 51 9.18 37.62 0.85
N ARG A 52 8.05 38.30 0.69
CA ARG A 52 7.23 38.78 1.81
C ARG A 52 6.63 37.63 2.61
N LEU A 53 6.15 36.57 1.96
CA LEU A 53 5.65 35.37 2.63
C LEU A 53 6.76 34.62 3.36
N SER A 54 7.93 34.49 2.74
CA SER A 54 9.09 33.82 3.36
C SER A 54 9.51 34.55 4.63
N LYS A 55 9.62 35.88 4.57
CA LYS A 55 9.92 36.71 5.74
C LYS A 55 8.88 36.57 6.84
N PHE A 56 7.59 36.62 6.49
CA PHE A 56 6.50 36.40 7.45
C PHE A 56 6.61 35.01 8.12
N ALA A 57 6.82 33.96 7.33
CA ALA A 57 6.93 32.59 7.81
C ALA A 57 8.17 32.40 8.71
N GLU A 58 9.32 32.97 8.35
CA GLU A 58 10.54 32.94 9.17
C GLU A 58 10.39 33.69 10.49
N GLU A 59 9.74 34.86 10.49
CA GLU A 59 9.42 35.59 11.72
C GLU A 59 8.46 34.78 12.61
N LEU A 60 7.45 34.13 12.03
CA LEU A 60 6.54 33.25 12.76
C LEU A 60 7.27 32.02 13.34
N LEU A 61 8.16 31.41 12.57
CA LEU A 61 9.02 30.30 12.99
C LEU A 61 9.90 30.70 14.18
N TRP A 62 10.52 31.88 14.11
CA TRP A 62 11.35 32.45 15.17
C TRP A 62 10.55 32.63 16.47
N LYS A 63 9.34 33.21 16.37
CA LYS A 63 8.44 33.40 17.51
C LYS A 63 8.09 32.07 18.20
N TYR A 64 7.78 31.02 17.44
CA TYR A 64 7.53 29.70 18.03
C TYR A 64 8.76 29.09 18.70
N LYS A 65 9.92 29.16 18.05
CA LYS A 65 11.19 28.59 18.58
C LYS A 65 11.63 29.27 19.88
N ASN A 66 11.38 30.58 20.01
CA ASN A 66 11.70 31.33 21.22
C ASN A 66 10.60 31.28 22.29
N GLY A 67 9.47 30.66 22.00
CA GLY A 67 8.33 30.60 22.93
C GLY A 67 7.60 31.94 23.12
N GLU A 68 7.71 32.85 22.15
CA GLU A 68 6.98 34.13 22.15
C GLU A 68 5.47 33.90 21.94
N ILE A 69 5.09 32.80 21.27
CA ILE A 69 3.71 32.35 21.10
C ILE A 69 3.42 31.25 22.12
N SER A 70 2.47 31.52 23.03
CA SER A 70 2.06 30.58 24.08
C SER A 70 0.99 29.62 23.58
N VAL A 71 1.41 28.39 23.25
CA VAL A 71 0.55 27.27 22.80
C VAL A 71 1.08 25.95 23.38
N ASP A 72 0.28 24.88 23.25
CA ASP A 72 0.68 23.53 23.63
C ASP A 72 1.98 23.11 22.91
N SER A 73 2.80 22.28 23.57
CA SER A 73 4.11 21.89 23.03
C SER A 73 4.01 21.05 21.74
N ILE A 74 2.95 20.23 21.61
CA ILE A 74 2.71 19.42 20.41
C ILE A 74 2.21 20.32 19.28
N ASP A 75 1.28 21.23 19.55
CA ASP A 75 0.80 22.18 18.53
C ASP A 75 1.94 23.13 18.08
N ARG A 76 2.84 23.53 18.99
CA ARG A 76 4.06 24.28 18.66
C ARG A 76 4.97 23.50 17.71
N TRP A 77 5.21 22.23 18.02
CA TRP A 77 6.04 21.37 17.17
C TRP A 77 5.43 21.27 15.77
N LEU A 78 4.12 20.99 15.68
CA LEU A 78 3.43 20.91 14.40
C LEU A 78 3.49 22.25 13.64
N ALA A 79 3.28 23.37 14.32
CA ALA A 79 3.39 24.70 13.69
C ALA A 79 4.79 24.93 13.08
N ILE A 80 5.85 24.57 13.79
CA ILE A 80 7.23 24.65 13.30
C ILE A 80 7.41 23.79 12.04
N GLU A 81 6.97 22.53 12.06
CA GLU A 81 7.07 21.64 10.90
C GLU A 81 6.26 22.15 9.71
N SER A 82 5.02 22.59 9.93
CA SER A 82 4.14 23.15 8.89
C SER A 82 4.71 24.43 8.28
N ILE A 83 5.39 25.27 9.06
CA ILE A 83 6.08 26.45 8.52
C ILE A 83 7.26 26.03 7.62
N ASN A 84 8.06 25.06 8.02
CA ASN A 84 9.15 24.54 7.18
C ASN A 84 8.61 23.96 5.86
N VAL A 85 7.49 23.22 5.93
CA VAL A 85 6.79 22.68 4.75
C VAL A 85 6.30 23.81 3.85
N PHE A 86 5.65 24.85 4.41
CA PHE A 86 5.19 26.00 3.64
C PHE A 86 6.35 26.72 2.94
N LEU A 87 7.45 26.98 3.65
CA LEU A 87 8.67 27.58 3.09
C LEU A 87 9.23 26.74 1.93
N ASN A 88 9.22 25.41 2.06
CA ASN A 88 9.71 24.53 0.99
C ASN A 88 8.83 24.60 -0.26
N ILE A 89 7.50 24.55 -0.08
CA ILE A 89 6.50 24.58 -1.16
C ILE A 89 6.53 25.89 -1.96
N ILE A 90 6.79 27.03 -1.31
CA ILE A 90 6.82 28.34 -1.99
C ILE A 90 8.22 28.70 -2.55
N SER A 91 9.24 27.90 -2.27
CA SER A 91 10.62 28.17 -2.70
C SER A 91 10.80 27.95 -4.20
N GLU A 92 11.68 28.72 -4.84
CA GLU A 92 12.03 28.52 -6.27
C GLU A 92 12.59 27.12 -6.54
N TYR A 93 13.31 26.54 -5.57
CA TYR A 93 13.80 25.18 -5.66
C TYR A 93 12.65 24.17 -5.68
N GLY A 94 11.66 24.33 -4.79
CA GLY A 94 10.47 23.50 -4.72
C GLY A 94 9.65 23.59 -6.02
N GLU A 95 9.46 24.79 -6.56
CA GLU A 95 8.77 25.01 -7.84
C GLU A 95 9.50 24.32 -9.00
N LYS A 96 10.83 24.48 -9.08
CA LYS A 96 11.67 23.81 -10.08
C LYS A 96 11.60 22.29 -9.92
N ALA A 97 11.53 21.80 -8.69
CA ALA A 97 11.41 20.38 -8.41
C ALA A 97 10.05 19.83 -8.86
N ALA A 98 8.97 20.49 -8.46
CA ALA A 98 7.60 20.13 -8.83
C ALA A 98 7.30 20.34 -10.32
N GLY A 99 8.05 21.18 -11.02
CA GLY A 99 7.80 21.53 -12.43
C GLY A 99 6.64 22.51 -12.63
N PHE A 100 6.11 23.10 -11.55
CA PHE A 100 5.09 24.14 -11.55
C PHE A 100 5.17 24.98 -10.26
N SER A 101 4.59 26.18 -10.28
CA SER A 101 4.56 27.04 -9.09
C SER A 101 3.26 26.85 -8.30
N THR A 102 3.38 26.26 -7.09
CA THR A 102 2.27 26.20 -6.14
C THR A 102 1.88 27.62 -5.67
N LEU A 103 2.89 28.46 -5.45
CA LEU A 103 2.69 29.85 -5.04
C LEU A 103 1.93 30.66 -6.09
N GLU A 104 2.18 30.43 -7.38
CA GLU A 104 1.48 31.12 -8.46
C GLU A 104 -0.01 30.83 -8.44
N TYR A 105 -0.40 29.56 -8.27
CA TYR A 105 -1.81 29.19 -8.14
C TYR A 105 -2.43 29.81 -6.87
N LEU A 106 -1.75 29.76 -5.72
CA LEU A 106 -2.21 30.38 -4.47
C LEU A 106 -2.40 31.89 -4.62
N TRP A 107 -1.45 32.59 -5.26
CA TRP A 107 -1.45 34.04 -5.46
C TRP A 107 -2.52 34.49 -6.44
N LYS A 108 -2.61 33.85 -7.61
CA LYS A 108 -3.63 34.15 -8.61
C LYS A 108 -5.04 33.88 -8.10
N ALA A 109 -5.24 32.77 -7.40
CA ALA A 109 -6.53 32.47 -6.76
C ALA A 109 -6.90 33.52 -5.71
N ALA A 110 -5.94 33.97 -4.88
CA ALA A 110 -6.18 35.03 -3.90
C ALA A 110 -6.62 36.34 -4.58
N LYS A 111 -6.03 36.69 -5.72
CA LYS A 111 -6.39 37.86 -6.54
C LYS A 111 -7.68 37.71 -7.36
N GLY A 112 -8.35 36.56 -7.30
CA GLY A 112 -9.60 36.34 -8.01
C GLY A 112 -9.42 36.02 -9.50
N ASP A 113 -8.26 35.48 -9.89
CA ASP A 113 -8.04 35.02 -11.27
C ASP A 113 -9.04 33.94 -11.65
N LYS A 114 -9.85 34.22 -12.68
CA LYS A 114 -10.95 33.36 -13.10
C LYS A 114 -10.49 32.02 -13.66
N HIS A 115 -9.34 31.98 -14.33
CA HIS A 115 -8.80 30.73 -14.89
C HIS A 115 -8.36 29.82 -13.75
N VAL A 116 -7.53 30.33 -12.84
CA VAL A 116 -7.05 29.54 -11.69
C VAL A 116 -8.20 29.07 -10.81
N LEU A 117 -9.16 29.95 -10.50
CA LEU A 117 -10.35 29.56 -9.72
C LEU A 117 -11.20 28.50 -10.42
N SER A 118 -11.15 28.41 -11.75
CA SER A 118 -11.88 27.38 -12.52
C SER A 118 -11.21 26.00 -12.51
N ILE A 119 -9.90 25.91 -12.26
CA ILE A 119 -9.12 24.66 -12.27
C ILE A 119 -8.84 24.09 -10.88
N ILE A 120 -8.74 24.94 -9.85
CA ILE A 120 -8.49 24.45 -8.48
C ILE A 120 -9.72 23.68 -7.97
N THR A 121 -9.47 22.69 -7.14
CA THR A 121 -10.50 21.85 -6.52
C THR A 121 -10.59 22.10 -5.01
N GLU A 122 -11.57 21.49 -4.36
CA GLU A 122 -11.67 21.49 -2.89
C GLU A 122 -10.42 20.88 -2.24
N GLY A 123 -9.74 19.94 -2.90
CA GLY A 123 -8.50 19.35 -2.39
C GLY A 123 -7.41 20.39 -2.14
N PHE A 124 -7.24 21.35 -3.06
CA PHE A 124 -6.26 22.44 -2.92
C PHE A 124 -6.63 23.38 -1.77
N VAL A 125 -7.92 23.69 -1.66
CA VAL A 125 -8.47 24.53 -0.58
C VAL A 125 -8.21 23.88 0.79
N GLU A 126 -8.50 22.59 0.93
CA GLU A 126 -8.33 21.87 2.20
C GLU A 126 -6.86 21.69 2.59
N GLU A 127 -5.95 21.45 1.65
CA GLU A 127 -4.51 21.41 1.94
C GLU A 127 -4.03 22.72 2.58
N PHE A 128 -4.33 23.87 1.97
CA PHE A 128 -3.93 25.17 2.50
C PHE A 128 -4.67 25.55 3.78
N ARG A 129 -5.97 25.23 3.88
CA ARG A 129 -6.73 25.43 5.13
C ARG A 129 -6.06 24.70 6.28
N HIS A 130 -5.73 23.42 6.12
CA HIS A 130 -5.10 22.64 7.19
C HIS A 130 -3.65 23.09 7.45
N LEU A 131 -2.89 23.42 6.41
CA LEU A 131 -1.53 23.94 6.55
C LEU A 131 -1.50 25.24 7.36
N PHE A 132 -2.36 26.21 7.03
CA PHE A 132 -2.43 27.49 7.75
C PHE A 132 -2.97 27.35 9.15
N ARG A 133 -3.95 26.46 9.39
CA ARG A 133 -4.39 26.13 10.76
C ARG A 133 -3.26 25.54 11.60
N ALA A 134 -2.41 24.70 11.01
CA ALA A 134 -1.26 24.13 11.69
C ALA A 134 -0.18 25.19 11.96
N MET A 135 0.17 26.03 10.99
CA MET A 135 1.09 27.16 11.16
C MET A 135 0.61 28.14 12.25
N ALA A 136 -0.70 28.37 12.36
CA ALA A 136 -1.30 29.19 13.41
C ALA A 136 -1.47 28.46 14.76
N ALA A 137 -1.05 27.19 14.88
CA ALA A 137 -1.22 26.36 16.07
C ALA A 137 -2.69 26.24 16.56
N VAL A 138 -3.65 26.27 15.63
CA VAL A 138 -5.11 26.12 15.89
C VAL A 138 -5.71 24.85 15.25
N SER A 139 -4.85 23.89 14.87
CA SER A 139 -5.26 22.57 14.39
C SER A 139 -5.92 21.72 15.48
N GLY A 140 -5.51 21.92 16.75
CA GLY A 140 -5.93 21.08 17.87
C GLY A 140 -5.27 19.70 17.90
N TYR A 141 -4.14 19.54 17.20
CA TYR A 141 -3.39 18.28 17.08
C TYR A 141 -2.91 17.76 18.45
N SER A 142 -2.59 18.66 19.38
CA SER A 142 -2.23 18.34 20.77
C SER A 142 -3.26 17.52 21.54
N LYS A 143 -4.54 17.61 21.18
CA LYS A 143 -5.60 16.80 21.81
C LYS A 143 -5.46 15.31 21.49
N GLY A 144 -4.69 14.98 20.45
CA GLY A 144 -4.54 13.64 19.92
C GLY A 144 -5.76 13.17 19.13
N TRP A 145 -5.56 12.17 18.28
CA TRP A 145 -6.63 11.63 17.44
C TRP A 145 -7.62 10.75 18.24
N LEU A 146 -7.14 10.05 19.27
CA LEU A 146 -7.93 9.11 20.07
C LEU A 146 -8.54 9.74 21.33
N GLY A 147 -7.86 10.71 21.94
CA GLY A 147 -8.27 11.34 23.21
C GLY A 147 -9.70 11.88 23.21
N PRO A 148 -10.09 12.75 22.25
CA PRO A 148 -11.45 13.28 22.16
C PRO A 148 -12.51 12.19 21.94
N LYS A 149 -12.16 11.11 21.23
CA LYS A 149 -13.06 9.98 20.99
C LYS A 149 -13.29 9.16 22.26
N LEU A 150 -12.23 8.92 23.03
CA LEU A 150 -12.34 8.28 24.35
C LEU A 150 -13.20 9.12 25.30
N GLU A 151 -13.00 10.44 25.33
CA GLU A 151 -13.81 11.34 26.16
C GLU A 151 -15.28 11.32 25.76
N ALA A 152 -15.59 11.37 24.46
CA ALA A 152 -16.95 11.23 23.95
C ALA A 152 -17.58 9.88 24.31
N ALA A 153 -16.79 8.81 24.41
CA ALA A 153 -17.20 7.49 24.89
C ALA A 153 -17.29 7.38 26.44
N GLY A 154 -17.11 8.48 27.17
CA GLY A 154 -17.17 8.51 28.63
C GLY A 154 -15.89 8.02 29.34
N ILE A 155 -14.81 7.77 28.59
CA ILE A 155 -13.52 7.32 29.11
C ILE A 155 -12.66 8.55 29.41
N LYS A 156 -12.78 9.06 30.65
CA LYS A 156 -12.06 10.26 31.09
C LYS A 156 -10.56 10.04 31.17
N PHE A 157 -9.80 10.98 30.63
CA PHE A 157 -8.35 11.03 30.80
C PHE A 157 -7.97 11.11 32.29
N VAL A 158 -6.95 10.33 32.66
CA VAL A 158 -6.39 10.35 34.01
C VAL A 158 -5.09 11.15 33.99
N ASP A 159 -5.06 12.25 34.72
CA ASP A 159 -3.85 13.07 34.87
C ASP A 159 -2.84 12.38 35.80
N PHE A 160 -1.95 11.58 35.20
CA PHE A 160 -0.92 10.83 35.91
C PHE A 160 0.17 11.71 36.54
N SER A 161 0.20 13.03 36.29
CA SER A 161 1.10 13.93 37.03
C SER A 161 0.64 14.17 38.47
N LYS A 162 -0.67 14.01 38.74
CA LYS A 162 -1.31 14.28 40.03
C LYS A 162 -1.40 13.06 40.96
N ILE A 163 -1.10 11.86 40.46
CA ILE A 163 -1.15 10.61 41.22
C ILE A 163 0.17 9.85 41.09
N LYS A 164 0.62 9.19 42.16
CA LYS A 164 1.90 8.46 42.20
C LYS A 164 1.77 7.08 42.84
N GLY A 165 2.80 6.23 42.66
CA GLY A 165 2.88 4.91 43.29
C GLY A 165 1.80 3.93 42.82
N ARG A 166 1.39 3.00 43.69
CA ARG A 166 0.43 1.93 43.35
C ARG A 166 -0.92 2.47 42.86
N LYS A 167 -1.39 3.60 43.42
CA LYS A 167 -2.64 4.25 43.00
C LYS A 167 -2.58 4.67 41.53
N ALA A 168 -1.46 5.25 41.10
CA ALA A 168 -1.25 5.61 39.69
C ALA A 168 -1.18 4.38 38.79
N ALA A 169 -0.52 3.31 39.24
CA ALA A 169 -0.42 2.07 38.47
C ALA A 169 -1.79 1.41 38.24
N LEU A 170 -2.64 1.34 39.28
CA LEU A 170 -4.00 0.80 39.17
C LEU A 170 -4.87 1.64 38.23
N ALA A 171 -4.89 2.96 38.43
CA ALA A 171 -5.65 3.87 37.56
C ALA A 171 -5.17 3.81 36.09
N ARG A 172 -3.86 3.61 35.87
CA ARG A 172 -3.31 3.43 34.52
C ARG A 172 -3.76 2.12 33.89
N SER A 173 -3.72 1.01 34.63
CA SER A 173 -4.19 -0.28 34.14
C SER A 173 -5.66 -0.22 33.74
N GLU A 174 -6.52 0.32 34.61
CA GLU A 174 -7.95 0.46 34.35
C GLU A 174 -8.25 1.38 33.15
N TYR A 175 -7.49 2.46 32.99
CA TYR A 175 -7.61 3.34 31.83
C TYR A 175 -7.23 2.62 30.54
N LEU A 176 -6.12 1.89 30.53
CA LEU A 176 -5.66 1.12 29.37
C LEU A 176 -6.63 -0.02 29.00
N ASP A 177 -7.28 -0.66 29.98
CA ASP A 177 -8.31 -1.67 29.72
C ASP A 177 -9.55 -1.05 29.03
N LYS A 178 -9.94 0.17 29.43
CA LYS A 178 -11.03 0.91 28.78
C LYS A 178 -10.65 1.34 27.36
N GLU A 179 -9.45 1.86 27.19
CA GLU A 179 -8.89 2.21 25.88
C GLU A 179 -8.85 1.00 24.94
N TRP A 180 -8.38 -0.14 25.43
CA TRP A 180 -8.39 -1.40 24.68
C TRP A 180 -9.80 -1.85 24.31
N ASN A 181 -10.78 -1.77 25.22
CA ASN A 181 -12.17 -2.12 24.90
C ASN A 181 -12.76 -1.21 23.81
N TYR A 182 -12.41 0.08 23.81
CA TYR A 182 -12.79 1.00 22.74
C TYR A 182 -12.15 0.60 21.39
N ILE A 183 -10.84 0.34 21.38
CA ILE A 183 -10.09 -0.12 20.18
C ILE A 183 -10.64 -1.45 19.67
N ARG A 184 -11.00 -2.37 20.56
CA ARG A 184 -11.59 -3.67 20.21
C ARG A 184 -12.87 -3.50 19.38
N GLY A 185 -13.65 -2.45 19.61
CA GLY A 185 -14.82 -2.12 18.79
C GLY A 185 -14.47 -1.87 17.32
N TYR A 186 -13.35 -1.19 17.04
CA TYR A 186 -12.86 -1.06 15.66
C TYR A 186 -12.41 -2.40 15.09
N LEU A 187 -11.67 -3.20 15.86
CA LEU A 187 -11.16 -4.50 15.39
C LEU A 187 -12.27 -5.49 15.04
N GLN A 188 -13.42 -5.44 15.73
CA GLN A 188 -14.58 -6.28 15.46
C GLN A 188 -15.20 -6.05 14.07
N ARG A 189 -14.91 -4.92 13.42
CA ARG A 189 -15.35 -4.64 12.04
C ARG A 189 -14.61 -5.48 10.99
N TYR A 190 -13.47 -6.07 11.37
CA TYR A 190 -12.56 -6.80 10.48
C TYR A 190 -12.41 -8.25 10.95
N PRO A 191 -13.40 -9.12 10.67
CA PRO A 191 -13.33 -10.51 11.07
C PRO A 191 -12.11 -11.18 10.43
N SER A 192 -11.52 -12.12 11.15
CA SER A 192 -10.45 -12.96 10.62
C SER A 192 -11.03 -14.21 9.98
N GLY A 193 -10.35 -14.75 8.97
CA GLY A 193 -10.66 -16.10 8.46
C GLY A 193 -10.49 -17.22 9.50
N LEU A 194 -9.87 -16.91 10.65
CA LEU A 194 -9.73 -17.80 11.81
C LEU A 194 -10.92 -17.74 12.78
N ASP A 195 -11.85 -16.80 12.60
CA ASP A 195 -12.99 -16.67 13.50
C ASP A 195 -13.98 -17.80 13.24
N LYS A 196 -14.50 -18.41 14.31
CA LYS A 196 -15.34 -19.62 14.24
C LYS A 196 -16.52 -19.47 13.28
N GLU A 197 -17.20 -18.33 13.29
CA GLU A 197 -18.34 -18.05 12.42
C GLU A 197 -17.93 -18.01 10.94
N ILE A 198 -16.75 -17.44 10.63
CA ILE A 198 -16.22 -17.39 9.27
C ILE A 198 -15.78 -18.77 8.79
N ILE A 199 -15.18 -19.59 9.67
CA ILE A 199 -14.81 -20.97 9.36
C ILE A 199 -16.05 -21.81 9.00
N GLU A 200 -17.10 -21.75 9.82
CA GLU A 200 -18.34 -22.51 9.56
C GLU A 200 -19.05 -22.01 8.30
N LYS A 201 -19.05 -20.69 8.05
CA LYS A 201 -19.56 -20.10 6.80
C LYS A 201 -18.81 -20.65 5.60
N ARG A 202 -17.47 -20.62 5.65
CA ARG A 202 -16.59 -21.06 4.56
C ARG A 202 -16.69 -22.55 4.29
N LYS A 203 -16.87 -23.37 5.33
CA LYS A 203 -17.14 -24.80 5.17
C LYS A 203 -18.38 -25.05 4.29
N LYS A 204 -19.49 -24.38 4.57
CA LYS A 204 -20.71 -24.49 3.76
C LYS A 204 -20.51 -24.01 2.33
N GLN A 205 -19.82 -22.89 2.15
CA GLN A 205 -19.51 -22.35 0.82
C GLN A 205 -18.63 -23.32 0.01
N ARG A 206 -17.66 -23.97 0.66
CA ARG A 206 -16.85 -25.03 0.05
C ARG A 206 -17.72 -26.22 -0.36
N GLU A 207 -18.61 -26.69 0.51
CA GLU A 207 -19.54 -27.79 0.20
C GLU A 207 -20.39 -27.47 -1.04
N GLN A 208 -20.92 -26.25 -1.16
CA GLN A 208 -21.67 -25.79 -2.33
C GLN A 208 -20.83 -25.79 -3.62
N LEU A 209 -19.57 -25.32 -3.56
CA LEU A 209 -18.68 -25.37 -4.72
C LEU A 209 -18.31 -26.80 -5.09
N MET A 210 -18.05 -27.67 -4.11
CA MET A 210 -17.75 -29.08 -4.35
C MET A 210 -18.92 -29.81 -5.01
N GLU A 211 -20.14 -29.53 -4.59
CA GLU A 211 -21.36 -30.05 -5.22
C GLU A 211 -21.49 -29.56 -6.67
N TYR A 212 -21.29 -28.26 -6.91
CA TYR A 212 -21.32 -27.68 -8.25
C TYR A 212 -20.27 -28.30 -9.19
N PHE A 213 -19.03 -28.45 -8.72
CA PHE A 213 -17.94 -29.05 -9.51
C PHE A 213 -18.02 -30.59 -9.58
N GLY A 214 -18.86 -31.23 -8.75
CA GLY A 214 -19.00 -32.68 -8.68
C GLY A 214 -17.76 -33.39 -8.14
N ILE A 215 -17.09 -32.81 -7.13
CA ILE A 215 -15.82 -33.31 -6.58
C ILE A 215 -15.91 -33.69 -5.11
N THR A 216 -14.95 -34.50 -4.67
CA THR A 216 -14.75 -34.92 -3.29
C THR A 216 -13.92 -33.93 -2.46
N GLU A 217 -13.91 -34.10 -1.14
CA GLU A 217 -13.09 -33.26 -0.25
C GLU A 217 -11.59 -33.47 -0.50
N ASP A 218 -11.18 -34.71 -0.79
CA ASP A 218 -9.79 -35.03 -1.14
C ASP A 218 -9.34 -34.30 -2.41
N GLU A 219 -10.21 -34.21 -3.43
CA GLU A 219 -9.96 -33.42 -4.64
C GLU A 219 -9.90 -31.92 -4.36
N TRP A 220 -10.76 -31.40 -3.48
CA TRP A 220 -10.69 -29.99 -3.07
C TRP A 220 -9.32 -29.65 -2.45
N PHE A 221 -8.80 -30.55 -1.62
CA PHE A 221 -7.49 -30.37 -0.97
C PHE A 221 -6.30 -30.80 -1.84
N ASP A 222 -6.52 -31.29 -3.06
CA ASP A 222 -5.46 -31.47 -4.06
C ASP A 222 -5.15 -30.13 -4.76
N TYR A 223 -3.95 -29.60 -4.52
CA TYR A 223 -3.51 -28.36 -5.16
C TYR A 223 -3.47 -28.46 -6.69
N LYS A 224 -3.28 -29.66 -7.27
CA LYS A 224 -3.27 -29.87 -8.72
C LYS A 224 -4.67 -29.70 -9.29
N TRP A 225 -5.69 -30.15 -8.57
CA TRP A 225 -7.08 -29.88 -8.93
C TRP A 225 -7.34 -28.37 -8.92
N GLN A 226 -6.95 -27.67 -7.85
CA GLN A 226 -7.09 -26.21 -7.76
C GLN A 226 -6.39 -25.46 -8.92
N PHE A 227 -5.19 -25.88 -9.29
CA PHE A 227 -4.42 -25.30 -10.40
C PHE A 227 -5.06 -25.55 -11.77
N SER A 228 -5.63 -26.74 -11.99
CA SER A 228 -6.29 -27.10 -13.25
C SER A 228 -7.67 -26.48 -13.42
N HIS A 229 -8.29 -26.00 -12.34
CA HIS A 229 -9.64 -25.45 -12.31
C HIS A 229 -9.68 -23.95 -12.03
N VAL A 230 -8.57 -23.23 -12.26
CA VAL A 230 -8.58 -21.76 -12.20
C VAL A 230 -9.61 -21.20 -13.16
N LEU A 231 -10.53 -20.40 -12.63
CA LEU A 231 -11.50 -19.64 -13.42
C LEU A 231 -10.73 -18.55 -14.18
N LYS A 232 -10.62 -18.72 -15.50
CA LYS A 232 -9.96 -17.77 -16.40
C LYS A 232 -10.54 -17.85 -17.80
N ARG A 233 -10.31 -16.81 -18.61
CA ARG A 233 -10.80 -16.71 -20.01
C ARG A 233 -12.32 -16.90 -20.09
N GLU A 234 -12.85 -17.26 -21.25
CA GLU A 234 -14.27 -17.44 -21.52
C GLU A 234 -14.92 -18.48 -20.60
N LYS A 235 -14.36 -19.70 -20.51
CA LYS A 235 -14.88 -20.76 -19.64
C LYS A 235 -14.98 -20.32 -18.16
N GLY A 236 -14.01 -19.56 -17.67
CA GLY A 236 -14.05 -19.01 -16.32
C GLY A 236 -15.17 -18.01 -16.10
N LEU A 237 -15.46 -17.17 -17.10
CA LEU A 237 -16.56 -16.22 -17.07
C LEU A 237 -17.92 -16.94 -17.13
N GLU A 238 -18.05 -17.96 -17.98
CA GLU A 238 -19.24 -18.81 -18.05
C GLU A 238 -19.53 -19.48 -16.70
N THR A 239 -18.50 -20.07 -16.08
CA THR A 239 -18.60 -20.68 -14.74
C THR A 239 -19.06 -19.65 -13.70
N LEU A 240 -18.48 -18.44 -13.73
CA LEU A 240 -18.84 -17.38 -12.78
C LEU A 240 -20.28 -16.87 -12.98
N ARG A 241 -20.74 -16.77 -14.23
CA ARG A 241 -22.13 -16.44 -14.57
C ARG A 241 -23.10 -17.52 -14.10
N GLU A 242 -22.79 -18.78 -14.38
CA GLU A 242 -23.62 -19.92 -13.96
C GLU A 242 -23.74 -19.97 -12.43
N LEU A 243 -22.63 -19.83 -11.69
CA LEU A 243 -22.66 -19.76 -10.22
C LEU A 243 -23.51 -18.60 -9.70
N ASN A 244 -23.52 -17.45 -10.41
CA ASN A 244 -24.34 -16.29 -10.05
C ASN A 244 -25.83 -16.50 -10.39
N GLU A 245 -26.14 -17.08 -11.54
CA GLU A 245 -27.50 -17.40 -11.99
C GLU A 245 -28.16 -18.48 -11.10
N LEU A 246 -27.38 -19.47 -10.67
CA LEU A 246 -27.80 -20.50 -9.70
C LEU A 246 -27.94 -19.95 -8.27
N GLY A 247 -27.56 -18.70 -8.01
CA GLY A 247 -27.60 -18.08 -6.68
C GLY A 247 -26.57 -18.65 -5.70
N ILE A 248 -25.58 -19.41 -6.18
CA ILE A 248 -24.52 -19.99 -5.35
C ILE A 248 -23.53 -18.90 -4.94
N VAL A 249 -22.98 -18.16 -5.92
CA VAL A 249 -22.05 -17.06 -5.67
C VAL A 249 -22.59 -15.78 -6.29
N LYS A 250 -23.06 -14.85 -5.47
CA LYS A 250 -23.50 -13.55 -5.93
C LYS A 250 -22.30 -12.72 -6.39
N VAL A 251 -22.37 -12.25 -7.62
CA VAL A 251 -21.40 -11.35 -8.25
C VAL A 251 -22.15 -10.14 -8.78
N PRO A 252 -21.81 -8.92 -8.34
CA PRO A 252 -22.45 -7.73 -8.87
C PRO A 252 -22.27 -7.59 -10.38
N GLU A 253 -23.32 -7.12 -11.04
CA GLU A 253 -23.39 -7.01 -12.50
C GLU A 253 -22.24 -6.18 -13.07
N ASP A 254 -21.84 -5.11 -12.39
CA ASP A 254 -20.73 -4.29 -12.85
C ASP A 254 -19.39 -5.03 -12.80
N ASP A 255 -19.16 -5.90 -11.81
CA ASP A 255 -17.94 -6.72 -11.77
C ASP A 255 -17.96 -7.77 -12.90
N LEU A 256 -19.13 -8.40 -13.17
CA LEU A 256 -19.28 -9.33 -14.31
C LEU A 256 -18.98 -8.65 -15.65
N LYS A 257 -19.45 -7.41 -15.85
CA LYS A 257 -19.13 -6.61 -17.04
C LYS A 257 -17.62 -6.35 -17.16
N GLN A 258 -16.92 -6.04 -16.07
CA GLN A 258 -15.47 -5.84 -16.12
C GLN A 258 -14.73 -7.13 -16.48
N VAL A 259 -15.16 -8.28 -15.97
CA VAL A 259 -14.61 -9.59 -16.36
C VAL A 259 -14.91 -9.91 -17.83
N GLU A 260 -16.11 -9.58 -18.34
CA GLU A 260 -16.46 -9.72 -19.74
C GLU A 260 -15.57 -8.87 -20.65
N LEU A 261 -15.30 -7.61 -20.28
CA LEU A 261 -14.33 -6.77 -20.96
C LEU A 261 -12.92 -7.39 -20.91
N ALA A 262 -12.52 -7.95 -19.76
CA ALA A 262 -11.23 -8.62 -19.64
C ALA A 262 -11.10 -9.81 -20.58
N VAL A 263 -12.14 -10.64 -20.70
CA VAL A 263 -12.18 -11.75 -21.67
C VAL A 263 -12.12 -11.23 -23.11
N LYS A 264 -12.98 -10.26 -23.45
CA LYS A 264 -13.08 -9.69 -24.80
C LYS A 264 -11.77 -9.08 -25.30
N TYR A 265 -11.06 -8.38 -24.43
CA TYR A 265 -9.83 -7.67 -24.78
C TYR A 265 -8.56 -8.43 -24.39
N HIS A 266 -8.66 -9.66 -23.89
CA HIS A 266 -7.53 -10.45 -23.41
C HIS A 266 -6.72 -9.75 -22.31
N ILE A 267 -7.41 -9.05 -21.40
CA ILE A 267 -6.80 -8.50 -20.20
C ILE A 267 -6.69 -9.62 -19.16
N PRO A 268 -5.55 -9.75 -18.45
CA PRO A 268 -5.33 -10.86 -17.54
C PRO A 268 -6.32 -10.82 -16.38
N TRP A 269 -7.00 -11.93 -16.17
CA TRP A 269 -7.80 -12.17 -14.98
C TRP A 269 -7.77 -13.67 -14.65
N GLY A 270 -7.94 -14.00 -13.38
CA GLY A 270 -8.26 -15.36 -13.00
C GLY A 270 -8.19 -15.60 -11.50
N ILE A 271 -9.00 -16.56 -11.05
CA ILE A 271 -9.28 -16.82 -9.64
C ILE A 271 -9.26 -18.33 -9.41
N THR A 272 -8.57 -18.78 -8.35
CA THR A 272 -8.57 -20.20 -7.98
C THR A 272 -9.92 -20.55 -7.31
N PRO A 273 -10.43 -21.79 -7.44
CA PRO A 273 -11.64 -22.19 -6.71
C PRO A 273 -11.51 -21.97 -5.20
N TYR A 274 -10.34 -22.24 -4.62
CA TYR A 274 -10.04 -21.95 -3.22
C TYR A 274 -10.24 -20.47 -2.85
N TYR A 275 -9.71 -19.54 -3.64
CA TYR A 275 -9.83 -18.11 -3.35
C TYR A 275 -11.25 -17.59 -3.59
N LEU A 276 -11.96 -18.15 -4.58
CA LEU A 276 -13.40 -17.88 -4.76
C LEU A 276 -14.20 -18.26 -3.51
N HIS A 277 -13.88 -19.39 -2.88
CA HIS A 277 -14.52 -19.82 -1.63
C HIS A 277 -14.33 -18.84 -0.45
N LEU A 278 -13.32 -17.96 -0.51
CA LEU A 278 -13.09 -16.94 0.53
C LEU A 278 -14.09 -15.80 0.47
N TRP A 279 -14.85 -15.67 -0.62
CA TRP A 279 -15.86 -14.64 -0.80
C TRP A 279 -17.09 -14.87 0.07
N ASP A 280 -17.83 -13.79 0.32
CA ASP A 280 -19.16 -13.81 0.88
C ASP A 280 -20.15 -14.10 -0.25
N PHE A 281 -20.69 -15.32 -0.28
CA PHE A 281 -21.52 -15.80 -1.41
C PHE A 281 -22.84 -15.06 -1.58
N GLN A 282 -23.43 -14.55 -0.50
CA GLN A 282 -24.78 -13.96 -0.52
C GLN A 282 -24.77 -12.43 -0.36
N GLU A 283 -23.74 -11.89 0.30
CA GLU A 283 -23.60 -10.47 0.62
C GLU A 283 -22.24 -9.94 0.15
N PRO A 284 -22.07 -9.67 -1.16
CA PRO A 284 -20.82 -9.16 -1.70
C PRO A 284 -20.40 -7.86 -1.02
N TYR A 285 -19.10 -7.70 -0.77
CA TYR A 285 -18.47 -6.50 -0.24
C TYR A 285 -18.77 -6.17 1.23
N LEU A 286 -19.48 -7.03 1.96
CA LEU A 286 -19.75 -6.82 3.39
C LEU A 286 -18.47 -7.03 4.23
N HIS A 287 -17.93 -8.25 4.25
CA HIS A 287 -16.68 -8.56 4.97
C HIS A 287 -15.53 -8.93 4.04
N ASP A 288 -15.80 -9.13 2.75
CA ASP A 288 -14.85 -9.65 1.76
C ASP A 288 -14.43 -8.63 0.71
N ARG A 289 -14.75 -7.33 0.88
CA ARG A 289 -14.42 -6.27 -0.09
C ARG A 289 -12.95 -6.30 -0.49
N GLN A 290 -12.10 -6.39 0.52
CA GLN A 290 -10.66 -6.46 0.40
C GLN A 290 -10.16 -7.77 -0.20
N VAL A 291 -10.97 -8.82 -0.31
CA VAL A 291 -10.65 -10.08 -1.02
C VAL A 291 -11.08 -9.97 -2.49
N ARG A 292 -12.32 -9.51 -2.74
CA ARG A 292 -12.90 -9.37 -4.07
C ARG A 292 -12.17 -8.34 -4.92
N ARG A 293 -11.89 -7.15 -4.38
CA ARG A 293 -11.22 -6.08 -5.15
C ARG A 293 -9.83 -6.48 -5.62
N GLN A 294 -9.15 -7.40 -4.96
CA GLN A 294 -7.85 -7.86 -5.44
C GLN A 294 -7.90 -8.60 -6.78
N VAL A 295 -9.05 -9.15 -7.17
CA VAL A 295 -9.22 -9.93 -8.41
C VAL A 295 -10.30 -9.37 -9.34
N MET A 296 -11.13 -8.44 -8.86
CA MET A 296 -12.16 -7.75 -9.65
C MET A 296 -11.68 -6.38 -10.10
N PRO A 297 -11.31 -6.21 -11.39
CA PRO A 297 -10.72 -4.98 -11.88
C PRO A 297 -11.76 -3.84 -11.93
N PRO A 298 -11.43 -2.62 -11.47
CA PRO A 298 -12.30 -1.46 -11.64
C PRO A 298 -12.26 -0.93 -13.09
N ASP A 299 -13.25 -0.11 -13.44
CA ASP A 299 -13.42 0.46 -14.78
C ASP A 299 -12.18 1.23 -15.27
N TRP A 300 -11.54 2.05 -14.42
CA TRP A 300 -10.35 2.81 -14.82
C TRP A 300 -9.18 1.89 -15.18
N TYR A 301 -8.93 0.87 -14.36
CA TYR A 301 -7.90 -0.14 -14.64
C TYR A 301 -8.20 -0.81 -15.98
N MET A 302 -9.43 -1.25 -16.19
CA MET A 302 -9.83 -1.90 -17.45
C MET A 302 -9.62 -1.00 -18.66
N LYS A 303 -10.05 0.26 -18.60
CA LYS A 303 -9.85 1.24 -19.70
C LYS A 303 -8.37 1.41 -20.03
N ASN A 304 -7.51 1.61 -19.04
CA ASN A 304 -6.08 1.82 -19.27
C ASN A 304 -5.40 0.55 -19.80
N MET A 305 -5.71 -0.62 -19.24
CA MET A 305 -5.18 -1.89 -19.72
C MET A 305 -5.60 -2.20 -21.17
N ILE A 306 -6.78 -1.75 -21.59
CA ILE A 306 -7.25 -1.86 -22.98
C ILE A 306 -6.52 -0.88 -23.90
N ILE A 307 -6.41 0.40 -23.50
CA ILE A 307 -5.74 1.45 -24.28
C ILE A 307 -4.28 1.07 -24.54
N HIS A 308 -3.59 0.61 -23.51
CA HIS A 308 -2.16 0.28 -23.57
C HIS A 308 -1.90 -1.21 -23.77
N ARG A 309 -2.85 -1.96 -24.35
CA ARG A 309 -2.70 -3.41 -24.49
C ARG A 309 -1.49 -3.81 -25.33
N GLU A 310 -1.17 -3.01 -26.37
CA GLU A 310 -0.11 -3.29 -27.34
C GLU A 310 1.27 -2.83 -26.86
N ASP A 311 1.36 -1.80 -26.02
CA ASP A 311 2.60 -1.21 -25.49
C ASP A 311 2.80 -1.43 -23.98
N ARG A 312 1.93 -2.20 -23.31
CA ARG A 312 1.94 -2.42 -21.84
C ARG A 312 3.28 -2.88 -21.29
N GLU A 313 4.05 -3.66 -22.06
CA GLU A 313 5.37 -4.17 -21.66
C GLU A 313 6.30 -3.03 -21.24
N TYR A 314 6.24 -1.91 -21.95
CA TYR A 314 7.03 -0.71 -21.67
C TYR A 314 6.24 0.34 -20.88
N TYR A 315 4.96 0.55 -21.22
CA TYR A 315 4.15 1.60 -20.60
C TYR A 315 3.89 1.35 -19.11
N PHE A 316 3.66 0.09 -18.71
CA PHE A 316 3.38 -0.27 -17.31
C PHE A 316 4.61 -0.77 -16.52
N ASP A 317 5.82 -0.75 -17.09
CA ASP A 317 7.07 -1.05 -16.37
C ASP A 317 7.53 0.15 -15.51
N PHE A 318 6.68 0.52 -14.55
CA PHE A 318 6.92 1.62 -13.62
C PHE A 318 8.24 1.47 -12.85
N MET A 319 8.71 0.24 -12.64
CA MET A 319 9.93 -0.01 -11.86
C MET A 319 11.20 0.00 -12.72
N GLY A 320 11.08 0.03 -14.06
CA GLY A 320 12.20 -0.16 -14.97
C GLY A 320 12.90 -1.50 -14.73
N GLU A 321 12.14 -2.60 -14.58
CA GLU A 321 12.75 -3.92 -14.38
C GLU A 321 13.57 -4.35 -15.61
N HIS A 322 13.20 -3.91 -16.83
CA HIS A 322 14.03 -4.11 -18.03
C HIS A 322 15.40 -3.44 -17.91
N ASP A 323 15.44 -2.18 -17.45
CA ASP A 323 16.67 -1.39 -17.30
C ASP A 323 17.62 -1.94 -16.21
N THR A 324 17.12 -2.84 -15.35
CA THR A 324 17.85 -3.43 -14.21
C THR A 324 18.06 -4.93 -14.35
N SER A 325 17.95 -5.46 -15.57
CA SER A 325 18.12 -6.88 -15.92
C SER A 325 19.46 -7.13 -16.62
N PRO A 326 20.53 -7.56 -15.91
CA PRO A 326 21.83 -7.81 -16.54
C PRO A 326 21.83 -9.01 -17.49
N ILE A 327 20.94 -9.98 -17.26
CA ILE A 327 20.68 -11.16 -18.08
C ILE A 327 19.20 -11.54 -17.94
N ASP A 328 18.66 -12.36 -18.84
CA ASP A 328 17.35 -12.98 -18.73
C ASP A 328 17.13 -13.54 -17.31
N LEU A 329 15.91 -13.34 -16.78
CA LEU A 329 15.46 -13.81 -15.46
C LEU A 329 16.16 -13.19 -14.24
N VAL A 330 17.19 -12.36 -14.39
CA VAL A 330 17.87 -11.72 -13.26
C VAL A 330 17.51 -10.25 -13.18
N THR A 331 17.09 -9.77 -12.01
CA THR A 331 16.98 -8.31 -11.75
C THR A 331 17.91 -7.91 -10.61
N ARG A 332 18.80 -6.95 -10.84
CA ARG A 332 19.77 -6.46 -9.85
C ARG A 332 19.61 -4.96 -9.64
N ARG A 333 19.23 -4.58 -8.42
CA ARG A 333 19.11 -3.17 -7.99
C ARG A 333 19.95 -2.83 -6.76
N TYR A 334 20.35 -3.83 -5.98
CA TYR A 334 21.07 -3.62 -4.73
C TYR A 334 22.45 -4.26 -4.80
N VAL A 335 23.35 -3.79 -3.95
CA VAL A 335 24.74 -4.25 -3.90
C VAL A 335 24.82 -5.76 -3.67
N THR A 336 24.02 -6.29 -2.75
CA THR A 336 24.09 -7.68 -2.27
C THR A 336 22.83 -8.51 -2.52
N ILE A 337 21.84 -7.95 -3.22
CA ILE A 337 20.54 -8.61 -3.47
C ILE A 337 20.24 -8.60 -4.96
N ALA A 338 19.90 -9.78 -5.50
CA ALA A 338 19.31 -9.91 -6.82
C ALA A 338 18.11 -10.87 -6.80
N ILE A 339 17.29 -10.73 -7.83
CA ILE A 339 16.08 -11.52 -8.05
C ILE A 339 16.35 -12.56 -9.12
N LEU A 340 15.88 -13.79 -8.90
CA LEU A 340 15.66 -14.79 -9.94
C LEU A 340 14.16 -14.85 -10.25
N LYS A 341 13.76 -14.50 -11.48
CA LYS A 341 12.40 -14.70 -12.00
C LYS A 341 12.28 -16.15 -12.50
N ALA A 342 11.95 -17.06 -11.60
CA ALA A 342 11.92 -18.50 -11.91
C ALA A 342 10.62 -18.96 -12.60
N TYR A 343 9.58 -18.13 -12.55
CA TYR A 343 8.26 -18.45 -13.08
C TYR A 343 7.48 -17.18 -13.41
N ASP A 344 6.92 -17.04 -14.62
CA ASP A 344 6.44 -15.75 -15.14
C ASP A 344 4.92 -15.55 -15.03
N THR A 345 4.23 -16.35 -14.22
CA THR A 345 2.79 -16.19 -13.97
C THR A 345 2.37 -16.65 -12.57
N CYS A 346 1.11 -16.39 -12.21
CA CYS A 346 0.51 -16.76 -10.95
C CYS A 346 -0.73 -17.66 -11.17
N PRO A 347 -1.14 -18.47 -10.18
CA PRO A 347 -2.43 -19.16 -10.19
C PRO A 347 -3.64 -18.20 -10.17
N GLN A 348 -3.44 -16.97 -9.67
CA GLN A 348 -4.45 -15.92 -9.54
C GLN A 348 -3.84 -14.56 -9.89
N ILE A 349 -4.59 -13.71 -10.58
CA ILE A 349 -4.12 -12.37 -10.99
C ILE A 349 -4.60 -11.32 -9.99
N CYS A 350 -3.63 -10.62 -9.38
CA CYS A 350 -3.91 -9.46 -8.55
C CYS A 350 -4.05 -8.21 -9.45
N VAL A 351 -5.13 -7.44 -9.32
CA VAL A 351 -5.35 -6.21 -10.10
C VAL A 351 -4.23 -5.19 -9.89
N TYR A 352 -3.73 -5.08 -8.66
CA TYR A 352 -2.64 -4.18 -8.28
C TYR A 352 -1.24 -4.81 -8.46
N CYS A 353 -1.10 -5.81 -9.35
CA CYS A 353 0.18 -6.48 -9.59
C CYS A 353 1.23 -5.51 -10.15
N GLN A 354 2.42 -5.49 -9.55
CA GLN A 354 3.55 -4.70 -10.07
C GLN A 354 3.89 -5.08 -11.51
N ARG A 355 3.84 -6.39 -11.81
CA ARG A 355 4.17 -7.00 -13.11
C ARG A 355 2.94 -7.21 -14.00
N ASN A 356 1.91 -6.37 -13.86
CA ASN A 356 0.82 -6.30 -14.85
C ASN A 356 1.32 -5.80 -16.22
N TRP A 357 2.61 -5.59 -16.45
CA TRP A 357 3.20 -5.38 -17.78
C TRP A 357 3.61 -6.72 -18.43
N GLU A 358 4.04 -7.71 -17.63
CA GLU A 358 4.58 -9.02 -18.08
C GLU A 358 3.53 -10.15 -18.01
N VAL A 359 2.72 -10.18 -16.95
CA VAL A 359 1.78 -11.30 -16.72
C VAL A 359 0.55 -11.14 -17.62
N LEU A 360 0.38 -12.07 -18.58
CA LEU A 360 -0.73 -12.02 -19.55
C LEU A 360 -1.94 -12.88 -19.17
N GLU A 361 -1.76 -13.93 -18.37
CA GLU A 361 -2.85 -14.79 -17.89
C GLU A 361 -2.37 -15.78 -16.80
N PRO A 362 -3.27 -16.37 -15.98
CA PRO A 362 -2.89 -17.44 -15.05
C PRO A 362 -2.37 -18.68 -15.78
N PHE A 363 -1.29 -19.28 -15.27
CA PHE A 363 -0.67 -20.47 -15.88
C PHE A 363 -0.42 -20.32 -17.39
N MET A 364 0.05 -19.15 -17.81
CA MET A 364 0.49 -18.86 -19.17
C MET A 364 1.35 -19.99 -19.75
N ALA A 365 1.17 -20.30 -21.04
CA ALA A 365 2.04 -21.22 -21.76
C ALA A 365 3.48 -20.68 -21.80
N GLY A 366 4.47 -21.49 -21.46
CA GLY A 366 5.88 -21.04 -21.37
C GLY A 366 6.20 -20.27 -20.08
N SER A 367 5.27 -20.21 -19.11
CA SER A 367 5.51 -19.58 -17.79
C SER A 367 6.69 -20.14 -17.01
N PHE A 368 7.05 -21.40 -17.26
CA PHE A 368 8.36 -21.91 -16.88
C PHE A 368 9.32 -21.67 -18.05
N PRO A 369 10.35 -20.82 -17.90
CA PRO A 369 11.23 -20.41 -18.99
C PRO A 369 12.11 -21.54 -19.54
N GLY A 370 12.09 -22.72 -18.92
CA GLY A 370 12.96 -23.86 -19.24
C GLY A 370 14.17 -23.90 -18.29
N TRP A 371 14.71 -25.11 -18.09
CA TRP A 371 15.85 -25.30 -17.19
C TRP A 371 17.10 -24.59 -17.70
N ASP A 372 17.38 -24.61 -19.00
CA ASP A 372 18.60 -24.03 -19.57
C ASP A 372 18.71 -22.52 -19.28
N LYS A 373 17.62 -21.77 -19.40
CA LYS A 373 17.57 -20.34 -19.04
C LYS A 373 17.77 -20.10 -17.55
N ILE A 374 17.18 -20.95 -16.70
CA ILE A 374 17.38 -20.87 -15.24
C ILE A 374 18.84 -21.18 -14.89
N GLU A 375 19.44 -22.18 -15.53
CA GLU A 375 20.84 -22.54 -15.33
C GLU A 375 21.78 -21.42 -15.75
N GLU A 376 21.50 -20.73 -16.86
CA GLU A 376 22.24 -19.54 -17.28
C GLU A 376 22.16 -18.41 -16.23
N ALA A 377 20.95 -18.12 -15.72
CA ALA A 377 20.77 -17.15 -14.65
C ALA A 377 21.50 -17.57 -13.35
N LEU A 378 21.47 -18.85 -12.99
CA LEU A 378 22.20 -19.38 -11.82
C LEU A 378 23.72 -19.29 -11.99
N ASN A 379 24.24 -19.47 -13.20
CA ASN A 379 25.66 -19.26 -13.49
C ASN A 379 26.06 -17.80 -13.25
N TRP A 380 25.20 -16.85 -13.64
CA TRP A 380 25.41 -15.44 -13.30
C TRP A 380 25.51 -15.24 -11.78
N PHE A 381 24.64 -15.85 -10.96
CA PHE A 381 24.77 -15.76 -9.50
C PHE A 381 26.07 -16.38 -8.96
N ALA A 382 26.54 -17.47 -9.56
CA ALA A 382 27.80 -18.12 -9.17
C ALA A 382 29.02 -17.23 -9.45
N GLU A 383 28.99 -16.44 -10.54
CA GLU A 383 30.06 -15.51 -10.92
C GLU A 383 30.06 -14.21 -10.10
N HIS A 384 29.02 -13.95 -9.30
CA HIS A 384 28.83 -12.70 -8.55
C HIS A 384 28.76 -12.95 -7.04
N ASP A 385 29.94 -13.10 -6.41
CA ASP A 385 30.13 -13.37 -4.97
C ASP A 385 29.44 -12.35 -4.03
N SER A 386 29.21 -11.11 -4.49
CA SER A 386 28.46 -10.10 -3.75
C SER A 386 26.99 -10.47 -3.48
N MET A 387 26.40 -11.43 -4.21
CA MET A 387 24.98 -11.79 -4.11
C MET A 387 24.71 -12.68 -2.87
N MET A 388 24.61 -12.05 -1.71
CA MET A 388 24.41 -12.74 -0.44
C MET A 388 22.95 -13.14 -0.17
N ASP A 389 21.99 -12.38 -0.70
CA ASP A 389 20.56 -12.63 -0.55
C ASP A 389 19.91 -12.73 -1.94
N VAL A 390 19.31 -13.89 -2.22
CA VAL A 390 18.64 -14.14 -3.49
C VAL A 390 17.14 -14.25 -3.27
N LEU A 391 16.36 -13.48 -4.04
CA LEU A 391 14.90 -13.58 -4.05
C LEU A 391 14.41 -14.33 -5.30
N ILE A 392 13.87 -15.52 -5.10
CA ILE A 392 13.19 -16.30 -6.13
C ILE A 392 11.74 -15.82 -6.21
N THR A 393 11.34 -15.27 -7.37
CA THR A 393 10.02 -14.68 -7.64
C THR A 393 9.71 -14.72 -9.15
N GLY A 394 9.02 -13.71 -9.67
CA GLY A 394 8.43 -13.63 -11.02
C GLY A 394 6.93 -13.36 -10.87
N GLY A 395 6.09 -14.29 -11.28
CA GLY A 395 4.77 -14.48 -10.72
C GLY A 395 4.85 -15.20 -9.37
N ASP A 396 4.38 -16.44 -9.31
CA ASP A 396 4.44 -17.26 -8.09
C ASP A 396 5.31 -18.52 -8.28
N PRO A 397 6.57 -18.52 -7.81
CA PRO A 397 7.52 -19.60 -8.07
C PRO A 397 7.18 -20.89 -7.31
N LEU A 398 6.32 -20.87 -6.28
CA LEU A 398 5.88 -22.11 -5.63
C LEU A 398 4.85 -22.88 -6.48
N ALA A 399 4.39 -22.32 -7.61
CA ALA A 399 3.64 -23.07 -8.61
C ALA A 399 4.50 -24.09 -9.39
N LEU A 400 5.83 -23.94 -9.37
CA LEU A 400 6.77 -24.91 -9.96
C LEU A 400 6.64 -26.28 -9.29
N SER A 401 7.00 -27.33 -10.03
CA SER A 401 7.08 -28.68 -9.45
C SER A 401 8.18 -28.78 -8.39
N ASP A 402 7.97 -29.62 -7.38
CA ASP A 402 8.95 -29.91 -6.31
C ASP A 402 10.35 -30.22 -6.88
N LYS A 403 10.43 -30.97 -7.98
CA LYS A 403 11.71 -31.31 -8.66
C LYS A 403 12.48 -30.09 -9.17
N ILE A 404 11.78 -29.08 -9.69
CA ILE A 404 12.42 -27.85 -10.19
C ILE A 404 12.84 -26.98 -9.02
N ILE A 405 12.00 -26.87 -8.00
CA ILE A 405 12.32 -26.14 -6.75
C ILE A 405 13.59 -26.73 -6.11
N ASP A 406 13.63 -28.05 -5.96
CA ASP A 406 14.78 -28.77 -5.42
C ASP A 406 16.06 -28.50 -6.23
N LYS A 407 15.98 -28.58 -7.56
CA LYS A 407 17.12 -28.27 -8.45
C LYS A 407 17.63 -26.82 -8.31
N ILE A 408 16.74 -25.83 -8.21
CA ILE A 408 17.14 -24.43 -8.00
C ILE A 408 17.83 -24.26 -6.65
N MET A 409 17.26 -24.86 -5.60
CA MET A 409 17.83 -24.80 -4.25
C MET A 409 19.20 -25.50 -4.17
N ALA A 410 19.36 -26.63 -4.84
CA ALA A 410 20.63 -27.35 -4.94
C ALA A 410 21.72 -26.48 -5.56
N ARG A 411 21.42 -25.78 -6.66
CA ARG A 411 22.39 -24.89 -7.31
C ARG A 411 22.78 -23.71 -6.42
N PHE A 412 21.83 -23.07 -5.73
CA PHE A 412 22.18 -22.03 -4.75
C PHE A 412 22.94 -22.59 -3.53
N ALA A 413 22.76 -23.88 -3.18
CA ALA A 413 23.49 -24.54 -2.10
C ALA A 413 24.98 -24.67 -2.36
N GLU A 414 25.37 -24.79 -3.62
CA GLU A 414 26.76 -24.89 -4.06
C GLU A 414 27.51 -23.57 -3.92
N MET A 415 26.79 -22.45 -3.73
CA MET A 415 27.34 -21.10 -3.68
C MET A 415 27.57 -20.67 -2.22
N ASP A 416 28.83 -20.75 -1.75
CA ASP A 416 29.17 -20.42 -0.35
C ASP A 416 28.87 -18.96 0.05
N HIS A 417 28.81 -18.03 -0.90
CA HIS A 417 28.47 -16.63 -0.64
C HIS A 417 26.97 -16.37 -0.43
N VAL A 418 26.10 -17.30 -0.83
CA VAL A 418 24.64 -17.16 -0.70
C VAL A 418 24.22 -17.52 0.72
N VAL A 419 23.97 -16.48 1.52
CA VAL A 419 23.58 -16.61 2.93
C VAL A 419 22.07 -16.80 3.10
N ASN A 420 21.26 -16.19 2.24
CA ASN A 420 19.79 -16.24 2.38
C ASN A 420 19.11 -16.48 1.04
N ILE A 421 18.28 -17.53 0.98
CA ILE A 421 17.42 -17.81 -0.18
C ILE A 421 15.98 -17.49 0.21
N ARG A 422 15.40 -16.49 -0.44
CA ARG A 422 14.04 -16.01 -0.17
C ARG A 422 13.10 -16.43 -1.29
N TRP A 423 11.94 -16.95 -0.92
CA TRP A 423 10.86 -17.26 -1.84
C TRP A 423 9.74 -16.22 -1.71
N GLY A 424 9.46 -15.47 -2.77
CA GLY A 424 8.30 -14.58 -2.81
C GLY A 424 7.09 -15.35 -3.33
N SER A 425 6.08 -15.64 -2.50
CA SER A 425 4.95 -16.47 -2.92
C SER A 425 3.63 -16.13 -2.21
N ARG A 426 2.57 -16.00 -3.01
CA ARG A 426 1.19 -15.76 -2.58
C ARG A 426 0.37 -17.05 -2.48
N ILE A 427 0.97 -18.22 -2.76
CA ILE A 427 0.35 -19.55 -2.64
C ILE A 427 -0.32 -19.79 -1.28
N PHE A 428 0.24 -19.26 -0.19
CA PHE A 428 -0.36 -19.36 1.15
C PHE A 428 -1.78 -18.80 1.22
N VAL A 429 -2.10 -17.83 0.36
CA VAL A 429 -3.42 -17.21 0.24
C VAL A 429 -4.24 -17.87 -0.87
N THR A 430 -3.63 -18.19 -2.01
CA THR A 430 -4.37 -18.57 -3.23
C THR A 430 -4.65 -20.06 -3.33
N VAL A 431 -3.72 -20.91 -2.87
CA VAL A 431 -3.82 -22.38 -2.86
C VAL A 431 -2.92 -22.96 -1.73
N PRO A 432 -3.26 -22.76 -0.44
CA PRO A 432 -2.40 -23.17 0.68
C PRO A 432 -2.04 -24.67 0.68
N MET A 433 -2.88 -25.51 0.07
CA MET A 433 -2.67 -26.94 -0.11
C MET A 433 -1.42 -27.29 -0.93
N ARG A 434 -0.89 -26.35 -1.73
CA ARG A 434 0.37 -26.54 -2.46
C ARG A 434 1.56 -26.72 -1.50
N ILE A 435 1.45 -26.22 -0.27
CA ILE A 435 2.43 -26.41 0.80
C ILE A 435 2.22 -27.78 1.45
N THR A 436 2.76 -28.80 0.79
CA THR A 436 2.81 -30.17 1.28
C THR A 436 3.98 -30.37 2.25
N ASP A 437 3.97 -31.46 3.02
CA ASP A 437 5.13 -31.81 3.87
C ASP A 437 6.39 -32.03 3.02
N SER A 438 6.26 -32.68 1.86
CA SER A 438 7.34 -32.86 0.87
C SER A 438 7.96 -31.53 0.44
N LEU A 439 7.14 -30.55 0.04
CA LEU A 439 7.67 -29.24 -0.38
C LEU A 439 8.35 -28.52 0.80
N ALA A 440 7.75 -28.56 1.99
CA ALA A 440 8.33 -27.94 3.18
C ALA A 440 9.69 -28.57 3.52
N GLU A 441 9.79 -29.91 3.49
CA GLU A 441 11.03 -30.67 3.71
C GLU A 441 12.10 -30.32 2.67
N ILE A 442 11.75 -30.25 1.38
CA ILE A 442 12.68 -29.84 0.32
C ILE A 442 13.24 -28.44 0.60
N LEU A 443 12.39 -27.47 0.93
CA LEU A 443 12.86 -26.11 1.22
C LEU A 443 13.74 -26.08 2.49
N GLY A 444 13.37 -26.88 3.50
CA GLY A 444 14.04 -26.97 4.79
C GLY A 444 15.40 -27.64 4.75
N SER A 445 15.59 -28.65 3.88
CA SER A 445 16.85 -29.41 3.79
C SER A 445 18.05 -28.59 3.36
N TYR A 446 17.81 -27.38 2.86
CA TYR A 446 18.84 -26.42 2.45
C TYR A 446 19.19 -25.38 3.51
N ILE A 447 18.59 -25.44 4.70
CA ILE A 447 18.99 -24.62 5.85
C ILE A 447 20.23 -25.24 6.49
N GLU A 448 21.28 -24.45 6.62
CA GLU A 448 22.53 -24.81 7.29
C GLU A 448 22.83 -23.77 8.38
N PRO A 449 22.57 -24.07 9.66
CA PRO A 449 22.75 -23.12 10.75
C PRO A 449 24.16 -22.50 10.77
N GLY A 450 24.24 -21.17 10.79
CA GLY A 450 25.49 -20.42 10.77
C GLY A 450 26.10 -20.21 9.37
N LYS A 451 25.53 -20.83 8.32
CA LYS A 451 25.96 -20.68 6.92
C LYS A 451 24.86 -20.11 6.04
N ARG A 452 23.72 -20.80 5.97
CA ARG A 452 22.67 -20.54 4.98
C ARG A 452 21.28 -20.66 5.58
N ASN A 453 20.43 -19.70 5.23
CA ASN A 453 19.04 -19.63 5.67
C ASN A 453 18.09 -19.68 4.47
N VAL A 454 16.87 -20.16 4.72
CA VAL A 454 15.75 -20.12 3.79
C VAL A 454 14.61 -19.37 4.44
N SER A 455 13.95 -18.50 3.69
CA SER A 455 12.75 -17.79 4.16
C SER A 455 11.72 -17.58 3.06
N ILE A 456 10.48 -17.35 3.48
CA ILE A 456 9.36 -17.08 2.57
C ILE A 456 8.83 -15.69 2.86
N SER A 457 8.67 -14.88 1.82
CA SER A 457 7.89 -13.64 1.85
C SER A 457 6.54 -13.91 1.19
N THR A 458 5.48 -13.98 1.98
CA THR A 458 4.11 -14.08 1.48
C THR A 458 3.44 -12.72 1.36
N HIS A 459 2.20 -12.70 0.88
CA HIS A 459 1.46 -11.52 0.48
C HIS A 459 -0.03 -11.62 0.85
N VAL A 460 -0.29 -11.44 2.15
CA VAL A 460 -1.61 -11.33 2.76
C VAL A 460 -1.97 -9.85 2.93
N GLU A 461 -3.17 -9.51 2.49
CA GLU A 461 -3.74 -8.17 2.45
C GLU A 461 -4.79 -7.94 3.55
N SER A 462 -5.41 -9.01 4.07
CA SER A 462 -6.47 -8.90 5.07
C SER A 462 -6.49 -10.02 6.10
N ALA A 463 -6.94 -9.69 7.32
CA ALA A 463 -7.26 -10.70 8.34
C ALA A 463 -8.23 -11.77 7.81
N TYR A 464 -9.10 -11.42 6.86
CA TYR A 464 -10.08 -12.31 6.25
C TYR A 464 -9.44 -13.39 5.38
N GLU A 465 -8.24 -13.16 4.83
CA GLU A 465 -7.48 -14.14 4.05
C GLU A 465 -6.73 -15.14 4.94
N VAL A 466 -6.52 -14.80 6.23
CA VAL A 466 -5.83 -15.68 7.18
C VAL A 466 -6.78 -16.80 7.60
N THR A 467 -6.55 -17.99 7.06
CA THR A 467 -7.42 -19.17 7.16
C THR A 467 -6.77 -20.28 7.98
N PRO A 468 -7.53 -21.27 8.49
CA PRO A 468 -6.96 -22.48 9.08
C PRO A 468 -6.01 -23.21 8.12
N GLU A 469 -6.36 -23.29 6.82
CA GLU A 469 -5.55 -23.92 5.78
C GLU A 469 -4.20 -23.19 5.59
N MET A 470 -4.20 -21.85 5.62
CA MET A 470 -2.96 -21.06 5.65
C MET A 470 -2.16 -21.32 6.93
N GLY A 471 -2.83 -21.44 8.08
CA GLY A 471 -2.21 -21.76 9.36
C GLY A 471 -1.45 -23.10 9.31
N GLU A 472 -2.06 -24.12 8.71
CA GLU A 472 -1.42 -25.42 8.52
C GLU A 472 -0.23 -25.35 7.56
N ALA A 473 -0.39 -24.65 6.42
CA ALA A 473 0.71 -24.40 5.49
C ALA A 473 1.90 -23.69 6.15
N ALA A 474 1.63 -22.64 6.94
CA ALA A 474 2.64 -21.91 7.69
C ALA A 474 3.30 -22.79 8.76
N TYR A 475 2.53 -23.65 9.43
CA TYR A 475 3.05 -24.58 10.42
C TYR A 475 4.03 -25.59 9.82
N LYS A 476 3.68 -26.22 8.70
CA LYS A 476 4.56 -27.18 7.98
C LYS A 476 5.91 -26.58 7.64
N VAL A 477 5.92 -25.38 7.08
CA VAL A 477 7.15 -24.66 6.70
C VAL A 477 7.96 -24.25 7.93
N ARG A 478 7.32 -23.72 8.97
CA ARG A 478 8.02 -23.29 10.19
C ARG A 478 8.65 -24.44 10.97
N ARG A 479 8.07 -25.63 10.93
CA ARG A 479 8.65 -26.84 11.55
C ARG A 479 10.00 -27.22 10.94
N GLN A 480 10.27 -26.79 9.71
CA GLN A 480 11.54 -26.98 9.01
C GLN A 480 12.55 -25.87 9.32
N GLY A 481 12.23 -24.93 10.22
CA GLY A 481 13.10 -23.81 10.58
C GLY A 481 13.00 -22.60 9.64
N ILE A 482 12.08 -22.62 8.67
CA ILE A 482 11.91 -21.55 7.68
C ILE A 482 11.12 -20.37 8.29
N TYR A 483 11.67 -19.16 8.18
CA TYR A 483 10.97 -17.93 8.57
C TYR A 483 9.93 -17.53 7.51
N ILE A 484 8.76 -17.06 7.96
CA ILE A 484 7.70 -16.58 7.07
C ILE A 484 7.39 -15.12 7.39
N TYR A 485 7.51 -14.28 6.37
CA TYR A 485 7.30 -12.85 6.43
C TYR A 485 6.10 -12.46 5.59
N ASN A 486 5.36 -11.42 5.98
CA ASN A 486 4.30 -10.83 5.16
C ASN A 486 4.75 -9.51 4.51
N GLN A 487 4.52 -9.39 3.21
CA GLN A 487 4.61 -8.14 2.46
C GLN A 487 3.19 -7.70 2.11
N LEU A 488 2.72 -6.64 2.77
CA LEU A 488 1.44 -6.01 2.49
C LEU A 488 1.62 -4.90 1.47
N VAL A 489 0.71 -4.75 0.52
CA VAL A 489 0.54 -3.53 -0.26
C VAL A 489 -0.59 -2.72 0.35
N TYR A 490 -0.29 -1.57 0.96
CA TYR A 490 -1.25 -0.76 1.69
C TYR A 490 -2.15 0.04 0.75
N GLN A 491 -3.00 -0.68 0.03
CA GLN A 491 -3.91 -0.12 -0.98
C GLN A 491 -5.24 0.31 -0.40
N ARG A 492 -5.98 1.07 -1.20
CA ARG A 492 -7.20 1.76 -0.82
C ARG A 492 -8.22 0.88 -0.07
N ASN A 493 -8.45 -0.35 -0.52
CA ASN A 493 -9.40 -1.31 0.05
C ASN A 493 -8.91 -2.05 1.31
N VAL A 494 -7.69 -1.80 1.80
CA VAL A 494 -7.16 -2.32 3.08
C VAL A 494 -6.65 -1.21 4.01
N SER A 495 -7.01 0.04 3.69
CA SER A 495 -6.46 1.24 4.34
C SER A 495 -7.38 1.84 5.42
N ARG A 496 -8.47 1.15 5.77
CA ARG A 496 -9.44 1.65 6.76
C ARG A 496 -8.87 1.60 8.17
N ARG A 497 -9.45 2.41 9.06
CA ARG A 497 -9.04 2.59 10.45
C ARG A 497 -9.06 1.25 11.21
N PHE A 498 -7.89 0.81 11.68
CA PHE A 498 -7.57 -0.45 12.36
C PHE A 498 -7.62 -1.73 11.50
N GLU A 499 -7.87 -1.64 10.20
CA GLU A 499 -7.94 -2.82 9.33
C GLU A 499 -6.61 -3.59 9.29
N ASN A 500 -5.50 -2.86 9.13
CA ASN A 500 -4.17 -3.44 9.12
C ASN A 500 -3.69 -3.89 10.52
N VAL A 501 -4.26 -3.32 11.59
CA VAL A 501 -4.02 -3.80 12.96
C VAL A 501 -4.64 -5.20 13.14
N ALA A 502 -5.86 -5.40 12.65
CA ALA A 502 -6.51 -6.71 12.64
C ALA A 502 -5.70 -7.74 11.83
N LEU A 503 -5.19 -7.35 10.66
CA LEU A 503 -4.31 -8.20 9.85
C LEU A 503 -3.06 -8.63 10.63
N ARG A 504 -2.32 -7.69 11.25
CA ARG A 504 -1.11 -8.00 12.03
C ARG A 504 -1.38 -8.99 13.17
N ILE A 505 -2.52 -8.84 13.85
CA ILE A 505 -2.96 -9.80 14.88
C ILE A 505 -3.23 -11.17 14.26
N ALA A 506 -3.95 -11.24 13.14
CA ALA A 506 -4.26 -12.49 12.46
C ALA A 506 -3.00 -13.22 11.96
N LEU A 507 -2.07 -12.50 11.32
CA LEU A 507 -0.76 -13.04 10.90
C LEU A 507 0.00 -13.66 12.07
N LYS A 508 0.02 -12.97 13.23
CA LYS A 508 0.74 -13.47 14.40
C LYS A 508 0.14 -14.77 14.94
N LYS A 509 -1.18 -14.96 14.83
CA LYS A 509 -1.86 -16.21 15.24
C LYS A 509 -1.40 -17.43 14.43
N VAL A 510 -1.01 -17.24 13.16
CA VAL A 510 -0.53 -18.32 12.27
C VAL A 510 1.00 -18.38 12.16
N GLY A 511 1.71 -17.56 12.92
CA GLY A 511 3.18 -17.56 12.95
C GLY A 511 3.84 -16.87 11.74
N ILE A 512 3.15 -15.93 11.11
CA ILE A 512 3.71 -15.09 10.03
C ILE A 512 4.05 -13.72 10.61
N ASP A 513 5.27 -13.24 10.35
CA ASP A 513 5.73 -11.94 10.85
C ASP A 513 5.57 -10.82 9.80
N PRO A 514 4.93 -9.68 10.12
CA PRO A 514 4.85 -8.55 9.20
C PRO A 514 6.24 -7.97 8.86
N TYR A 515 6.56 -7.76 7.58
CA TYR A 515 7.88 -7.30 7.15
C TYR A 515 7.87 -5.95 6.42
N TYR A 516 7.10 -5.83 5.33
CA TYR A 516 6.94 -4.55 4.65
C TYR A 516 5.47 -4.18 4.54
N THR A 517 5.21 -2.89 4.75
CA THR A 517 3.96 -2.23 4.34
C THR A 517 4.31 -1.36 3.14
N PHE A 518 4.16 -1.90 1.94
CA PHE A 518 4.44 -1.19 0.70
C PHE A 518 3.37 -0.14 0.43
N TYR A 519 3.79 1.06 0.08
CA TYR A 519 2.94 1.96 -0.68
C TYR A 519 2.54 1.27 -2.02
N PRO A 520 1.26 1.34 -2.43
CA PRO A 520 0.82 0.87 -3.74
C PRO A 520 1.68 1.52 -4.82
N LYS A 521 2.28 0.75 -5.72
CA LYS A 521 3.18 1.33 -6.73
C LYS A 521 2.44 2.49 -7.43
N GLY A 522 3.10 3.62 -7.64
CA GLY A 522 2.53 4.88 -8.15
C GLY A 522 2.04 4.84 -9.60
N LYS A 523 1.41 3.74 -9.98
CA LYS A 523 1.00 3.32 -11.30
C LYS A 523 -0.39 3.86 -11.56
N ILE A 524 -0.52 4.72 -12.56
CA ILE A 524 -1.79 5.42 -12.76
C ILE A 524 -2.91 4.50 -13.19
N GLU A 525 -2.64 3.42 -13.93
CA GLU A 525 -3.68 2.43 -14.27
C GLU A 525 -4.26 1.76 -13.02
N GLN A 526 -3.56 1.82 -11.89
CA GLN A 526 -3.99 1.33 -10.58
C GLN A 526 -4.48 2.45 -9.66
N LYS A 527 -4.90 3.61 -10.18
CA LYS A 527 -5.27 4.78 -9.35
C LYS A 527 -6.28 4.48 -8.25
N ASP A 528 -7.23 3.57 -8.50
CA ASP A 528 -8.26 3.16 -7.53
C ASP A 528 -7.72 2.32 -6.36
N TYR A 529 -6.43 1.97 -6.39
CA TYR A 529 -5.68 1.31 -5.32
C TYR A 529 -4.72 2.25 -4.60
N LEU A 530 -4.43 3.42 -5.16
CA LEU A 530 -3.55 4.39 -4.56
C LEU A 530 -4.21 5.02 -3.32
N VAL A 531 -3.37 5.35 -2.34
CA VAL A 531 -3.73 6.04 -1.10
C VAL A 531 -2.78 7.21 -0.91
N PRO A 532 -3.15 8.25 -0.15
CA PRO A 532 -2.17 9.27 0.23
C PRO A 532 -1.04 8.66 1.07
N ILE A 533 0.22 9.04 0.81
CA ILE A 533 1.38 8.68 1.64
C ILE A 533 1.12 9.09 3.10
N ALA A 534 0.47 10.23 3.30
CA ALA A 534 0.00 10.70 4.60
C ALA A 534 -0.82 9.64 5.36
N ARG A 535 -1.69 8.88 4.67
CA ARG A 535 -2.48 7.80 5.28
C ARG A 535 -1.61 6.63 5.75
N VAL A 536 -0.58 6.26 4.99
CA VAL A 536 0.37 5.20 5.38
C VAL A 536 1.11 5.60 6.65
N VAL A 537 1.58 6.84 6.72
CA VAL A 537 2.28 7.38 7.89
C VAL A 537 1.34 7.51 9.08
N GLN A 538 0.10 7.94 8.86
CA GLN A 538 -0.96 8.02 9.87
C GLN A 538 -1.24 6.65 10.49
N GLU A 539 -1.50 5.61 9.68
CA GLU A 539 -1.71 4.23 10.18
C GLU A 539 -0.56 3.80 11.08
N ARG A 540 0.67 4.08 10.64
CA ARG A 540 1.86 3.66 11.37
C ARG A 540 2.04 4.38 12.71
N LYS A 541 1.76 5.68 12.74
CA LYS A 541 1.95 6.54 13.91
C LYS A 541 0.82 6.43 14.92
N GLU A 542 -0.39 6.15 14.45
CA GLU A 542 -1.61 6.15 15.26
C GLU A 542 -2.04 4.73 15.64
N GLU A 543 -2.33 3.89 14.66
CA GLU A 543 -3.00 2.60 14.87
C GLU A 543 -2.01 1.50 15.22
N ALA A 544 -0.97 1.32 14.38
CA ALA A 544 0.03 0.30 14.62
C ALA A 544 0.72 0.51 15.97
N ARG A 545 0.93 1.77 16.41
CA ARG A 545 1.64 2.08 17.65
C ARG A 545 0.97 1.50 18.91
N LEU A 546 -0.31 1.18 18.83
CA LEU A 546 -1.10 0.55 19.90
C LEU A 546 -0.81 -0.95 20.05
N LEU A 547 -0.15 -1.58 19.06
CA LEU A 547 0.26 -2.98 19.14
C LEU A 547 1.63 -3.17 19.81
N PRO A 548 1.86 -4.35 20.43
CA PRO A 548 3.18 -4.75 20.88
C PRO A 548 4.20 -4.73 19.72
N GLY A 549 5.47 -4.41 20.02
CA GLY A 549 6.50 -4.27 18.99
C GLY A 549 6.64 -5.50 18.08
N GLN A 550 6.49 -6.71 18.63
CA GLN A 550 6.58 -7.98 17.89
C GLN A 550 5.45 -8.21 16.89
N PHE A 551 4.33 -7.50 16.99
CA PHE A 551 3.21 -7.60 16.06
C PHE A 551 3.36 -6.63 14.89
N ARG A 552 4.27 -5.67 15.01
CA ARG A 552 4.46 -4.60 14.03
C ARG A 552 5.93 -4.39 13.63
N PRO A 553 6.72 -5.45 13.35
CA PRO A 553 8.09 -5.26 12.89
C PRO A 553 8.17 -4.65 11.49
N ASP A 554 7.02 -4.54 10.80
CA ASP A 554 6.93 -4.04 9.45
C ASP A 554 7.36 -2.57 9.29
N GLU A 555 8.00 -2.32 8.14
CA GLU A 555 8.46 -1.00 7.74
C GLU A 555 7.63 -0.44 6.59
N PRO A 556 7.07 0.78 6.68
CA PRO A 556 6.38 1.41 5.57
C PRO A 556 7.39 1.91 4.53
N VAL A 557 7.26 1.46 3.28
CA VAL A 557 8.24 1.75 2.22
C VAL A 557 7.58 2.17 0.91
N PHE A 558 8.23 3.10 0.20
CA PHE A 558 7.90 3.49 -1.16
C PHE A 558 8.97 2.95 -2.11
N ASN A 559 8.57 2.35 -3.23
CA ASN A 559 9.53 1.94 -4.26
C ASN A 559 9.73 3.10 -5.23
N VAL A 560 10.91 3.71 -5.17
CA VAL A 560 11.37 4.67 -6.17
C VAL A 560 11.72 3.91 -7.45
N PRO A 561 11.16 4.27 -8.61
CA PRO A 561 11.48 3.65 -9.90
C PRO A 561 12.99 3.52 -10.12
N ARG A 562 13.44 2.34 -10.59
CA ARG A 562 14.85 1.94 -10.79
C ARG A 562 15.75 1.91 -9.55
N MET A 563 15.52 2.81 -8.59
CA MET A 563 16.39 3.12 -7.46
C MET A 563 16.02 2.39 -6.17
N GLY A 564 14.96 1.58 -6.14
CA GLY A 564 14.68 0.72 -4.99
C GLY A 564 13.82 1.37 -3.91
N LYS A 565 14.06 1.06 -2.62
CA LYS A 565 13.13 1.36 -1.51
C LYS A 565 13.55 2.58 -0.70
N ASN A 566 12.59 3.47 -0.44
CA ASN A 566 12.69 4.57 0.52
C ASN A 566 11.81 4.32 1.74
N HIS A 567 12.28 4.73 2.92
CA HIS A 567 11.50 4.59 4.15
C HIS A 567 10.54 5.75 4.32
N LEU A 568 9.23 5.46 4.36
CA LEU A 568 8.21 6.51 4.55
C LEU A 568 8.17 7.08 5.96
N ARG A 569 8.84 6.48 6.94
CA ARG A 569 8.96 7.09 8.27
C ARG A 569 10.10 8.10 8.39
N ALA A 570 11.04 8.10 7.44
CA ALA A 570 12.25 8.92 7.48
C ALA A 570 12.05 10.18 6.64
N TRP A 571 12.12 11.34 7.27
CA TRP A 571 12.04 12.63 6.58
C TRP A 571 13.26 12.87 5.69
N GLN A 572 14.40 12.22 5.97
CA GLN A 572 15.60 12.29 5.14
C GLN A 572 15.42 11.64 3.76
N ASP A 573 14.36 10.84 3.57
CA ASP A 573 14.09 10.08 2.35
C ASP A 573 13.05 10.74 1.44
N ARG A 574 12.39 11.81 1.89
CA ARG A 574 11.46 12.58 1.04
C ARG A 574 11.24 14.01 1.55
N GLU A 575 10.84 14.88 0.64
CA GLU A 575 10.40 16.24 0.95
C GLU A 575 9.11 16.57 0.21
N LEU A 576 8.20 17.33 0.84
CA LEU A 576 7.02 17.88 0.17
C LEU A 576 7.42 19.20 -0.50
N VAL A 577 7.37 19.25 -1.82
CA VAL A 577 7.90 20.38 -2.63
C VAL A 577 6.82 21.15 -3.39
N GLY A 578 5.58 20.67 -3.42
CA GLY A 578 4.50 21.34 -4.13
C GLY A 578 3.11 20.76 -3.84
N ILE A 579 2.08 21.52 -4.17
CA ILE A 579 0.66 21.12 -4.10
C ILE A 579 0.00 21.49 -5.43
N ARG A 580 -0.47 20.50 -6.18
CA ARG A 580 -1.17 20.70 -7.47
C ARG A 580 -2.53 21.36 -7.28
N PRO A 581 -3.12 22.01 -8.30
CA PRO A 581 -4.48 22.58 -8.25
C PRO A 581 -5.58 21.60 -7.79
N ASP A 582 -5.37 20.29 -7.92
CA ASP A 582 -6.30 19.27 -7.43
C ASP A 582 -6.08 18.85 -5.95
N GLY A 583 -5.09 19.43 -5.27
CA GLY A 583 -4.70 19.08 -3.91
C GLY A 583 -3.71 17.92 -3.81
N SER A 584 -3.22 17.36 -4.93
CA SER A 584 -2.17 16.33 -4.90
C SER A 584 -0.87 16.92 -4.34
N ARG A 585 -0.30 16.25 -3.35
CA ARG A 585 1.03 16.56 -2.80
C ARG A 585 2.12 16.07 -3.74
N ILE A 586 3.16 16.88 -3.96
CA ILE A 586 4.33 16.49 -4.75
C ILE A 586 5.48 16.16 -3.82
N TYR A 587 5.89 14.90 -3.84
CA TYR A 587 7.01 14.41 -3.04
C TYR A 587 8.28 14.29 -3.88
N LEU A 588 9.35 14.96 -3.44
CA LEU A 588 10.70 14.73 -3.92
C LEU A 588 11.32 13.59 -3.12
N MET A 589 11.48 12.42 -3.75
CA MET A 589 12.04 11.22 -3.14
C MET A 589 13.56 11.20 -3.26
N HIS A 590 14.22 10.92 -2.14
CA HIS A 590 15.68 10.87 -2.03
C HIS A 590 16.16 9.42 -1.99
N PRO A 591 16.58 8.81 -3.11
CA PRO A 591 16.91 7.39 -3.20
C PRO A 591 18.10 6.99 -2.32
N TRP A 592 18.20 5.71 -1.94
CA TRP A 592 19.27 5.24 -1.04
C TRP A 592 20.68 5.40 -1.67
N GLU A 593 20.79 5.34 -2.99
CA GLU A 593 22.05 5.56 -3.72
C GLU A 593 22.63 6.95 -3.50
N LYS A 594 21.86 7.93 -3.00
CA LYS A 594 22.35 9.28 -2.66
C LYS A 594 23.52 9.29 -1.68
N GLY A 595 23.65 8.22 -0.88
CA GLY A 595 24.76 8.03 0.05
C GLY A 595 26.02 7.43 -0.58
N ILE A 596 25.96 7.03 -1.86
CA ILE A 596 27.01 6.29 -2.58
C ILE A 596 27.46 7.06 -3.82
N SER A 597 26.54 7.58 -4.62
CA SER A 597 26.83 8.29 -5.87
C SER A 597 25.89 9.47 -6.09
N GLU A 598 26.28 10.39 -6.97
CA GLU A 598 25.37 11.39 -7.49
C GLU A 598 24.21 10.68 -8.22
N THR A 599 22.98 11.03 -7.85
CA THR A 599 21.78 10.38 -8.37
C THR A 599 20.66 11.39 -8.57
N LYS A 600 19.82 11.14 -9.57
CA LYS A 600 18.66 12.01 -9.83
C LYS A 600 17.59 11.72 -8.78
N LEU A 601 17.08 12.78 -8.17
CA LEU A 601 15.90 12.69 -7.32
C LEU A 601 14.65 12.43 -8.19
N TYR A 602 13.66 11.79 -7.57
CA TYR A 602 12.41 11.39 -8.22
C TYR A 602 11.23 12.15 -7.64
N THR A 603 10.43 12.80 -8.47
CA THR A 603 9.22 13.48 -8.00
C THR A 603 7.96 12.65 -8.25
N TYR A 604 7.15 12.49 -7.20
CA TYR A 604 5.92 11.71 -7.19
C TYR A 604 4.70 12.59 -6.89
N PRO A 605 3.71 12.66 -7.80
CA PRO A 605 2.40 13.24 -7.50
C PRO A 605 1.53 12.22 -6.74
N ASP A 606 1.19 12.53 -5.49
CA ASP A 606 0.39 11.67 -4.63
C ASP A 606 -1.12 11.86 -4.83
N VAL A 607 -1.93 10.98 -4.25
CA VAL A 607 -3.39 11.10 -4.25
C VAL A 607 -3.84 12.29 -3.40
N PRO A 608 -4.76 13.16 -3.87
CA PRO A 608 -5.35 14.19 -3.04
C PRO A 608 -6.01 13.59 -1.80
N ILE A 609 -5.67 14.10 -0.61
CA ILE A 609 -6.27 13.63 0.64
C ILE A 609 -7.79 13.78 0.61
N LYS A 610 -8.30 14.89 0.04
CA LYS A 610 -9.74 15.13 -0.09
C LYS A 610 -10.44 14.06 -0.90
N GLU A 611 -9.87 13.62 -2.02
CA GLU A 611 -10.45 12.55 -2.85
C GLU A 611 -10.50 11.24 -2.07
N TYR A 612 -9.42 10.92 -1.37
CA TYR A 612 -9.36 9.72 -0.55
C TYR A 612 -10.39 9.73 0.58
N LEU A 613 -10.61 10.88 1.24
CA LEU A 613 -11.63 11.02 2.28
C LEU A 613 -13.05 10.88 1.73
N GLU A 614 -13.34 11.42 0.53
CA GLU A 614 -14.63 11.23 -0.16
C GLU A 614 -14.85 9.77 -0.56
N TYR A 615 -13.79 9.08 -0.99
CA TYR A 615 -13.86 7.64 -1.22
C TYR A 615 -14.22 6.88 0.07
N LEU A 616 -13.56 7.18 1.20
CA LEU A 616 -13.85 6.54 2.48
C LEU A 616 -15.31 6.75 2.90
N GLU A 617 -15.82 7.97 2.74
CA GLU A 617 -17.24 8.28 2.97
C GLU A 617 -18.17 7.47 2.06
N SER A 618 -17.83 7.33 0.77
CA SER A 618 -18.63 6.56 -0.19
C SER A 618 -18.76 5.07 0.15
N ILE A 619 -17.85 4.53 0.96
CA ILE A 619 -17.88 3.14 1.43
C ILE A 619 -18.34 3.01 2.89
N GLY A 620 -18.85 4.09 3.50
CA GLY A 620 -19.47 4.10 4.82
C GLY A 620 -18.50 4.35 5.99
N GLU A 621 -17.29 4.81 5.74
CA GLU A 621 -16.39 5.28 6.82
C GLU A 621 -16.69 6.73 7.18
N ASP A 622 -16.38 7.14 8.41
CA ASP A 622 -16.43 8.55 8.82
C ASP A 622 -15.09 9.23 8.51
N PRO A 623 -15.02 10.22 7.59
CA PRO A 623 -13.79 10.96 7.31
C PRO A 623 -13.18 11.64 8.55
N ASN A 624 -13.99 11.98 9.55
CA ASN A 624 -13.52 12.57 10.80
C ASN A 624 -12.70 11.60 11.66
N ASP A 625 -12.74 10.28 11.40
CA ASP A 625 -11.83 9.33 12.03
C ASP A 625 -10.37 9.52 11.58
N TYR A 626 -10.17 10.21 10.46
CA TYR A 626 -8.89 10.38 9.78
C TYR A 626 -8.39 11.83 9.80
N TRP A 627 -9.05 12.76 10.49
CA TRP A 627 -8.80 14.21 10.42
C TRP A 627 -7.31 14.63 10.60
N THR A 628 -6.50 13.84 11.30
CA THR A 628 -5.06 14.11 11.47
C THR A 628 -4.22 13.85 10.23
N ILE A 629 -4.79 13.22 9.19
CA ILE A 629 -4.12 12.85 7.93
C ILE A 629 -3.43 14.05 7.27
N TRP A 630 -4.04 15.25 7.37
CA TRP A 630 -3.52 16.48 6.80
C TRP A 630 -2.17 16.93 7.39
N TYR A 631 -1.82 16.45 8.59
CA TYR A 631 -0.62 16.85 9.34
C TYR A 631 0.53 15.85 9.23
N TYR A 632 0.42 14.84 8.34
CA TYR A 632 1.51 13.94 8.02
C TYR A 632 2.13 14.35 6.69
N TYR A 633 3.22 15.12 6.77
CA TYR A 633 3.96 15.61 5.61
C TYR A 633 4.87 14.53 5.03
#